data_AF-A0A927TJ45-F1
#
_entry.id   AF-A0A927TJ45-F1
#
_cell.length_a   1.000
_cell.length_b   1.000
_cell.length_c   1.000
_cell.angle_alpha   90.00
_cell.angle_beta   90.00
_cell.angle_gamma   90.00
#
_symmetry.space_group_name_H-M   'P 1'
#
loop_
_entity.id
_entity.type
_entity.pdbx_description
1 polymer ?
#
loop_
_entity_poly.entity_id
_entity_poly.type
_entity_poly.pdbx_seq_one_letter_code
_entity_poly.pdbx_strand_id
1 'polypeptide(L)'
;MAKNFSNAPNNKGQGIRKALFTSIISMLVCVAMILGTTMAWFTALTTNSGNRIQTGDLDVELYKYENSVGEYQLIIDGDDKSKDIFSNSTLWEPGKTEYVLLMVKNAGNLAMDYNVELSVGYQNKDNLANISPDGAFMYAVVPGMNAESAASQIKSWEDIRGTAGAVTGSLLQGLAEYHLGQIEKANGEDYFLLAVHMNEDAGNEYMNQDYKIQVRINAKQMSYEKDSFDNQYDAYALWTETLDISAEVTSWNAKLAAEDAVSKHEPPTSWRDPITAGENLIKNGNFTDGIEIGWDYFHGADYGAKAQLITDGYSGNALRLTDTTSSVYKANGSLDERCIWQTEEITVDDSTWEDEYQLSYYYRQTGGNTNNNYVMIYFWKDNHELGQGVSQSGIIEQAKVAPSAVYTDGQWRQVYGTFIVPKDTKYIEIVPMVNKSKSSAIYDYDEFVLYKTGEGGSTELSYNSNGIYALETDGTFFYNDTKSTDVSVEILDMDTYSELASGSVEFRLYDGEKCIWYNGGNKVAFDANGVALVTLNFEELQGLGKFNEINTPYCLKATVFDVSTTELWSVTKELFLFERPAYLSAEGKFTKFGEDFNPIVGYHVQEAGDDMAKAAQEGGVNVVQLGYRKDAETVLAQLDLCAKNGVKGLVCLYYGMNPAGHENNLAYTIDIVSDPRIQNHEALFGYCTMDEPFLNIKDANEARELIIQSYRLIRQYDQDNLIVHMENHADRFEESVELVDALLVDSYKLPAGAPIYSFTAQAKAAVGESKPLWTLLMSFDYSKKLGGYIDADGLRNNNWQALLAGSEMVGYFSISDAGTTPVMDDGNTAIWEMSYPDDPEAGAKLWAGICEFNDKEKEIAYDHFVRDEGTTLSKDVNIEGGYISYSWADKDGKVYVILLNVKGSDVTVNVDLENADSSAMTDFTANVIAGRSEGDTLTYTGTDGKLSVNLTGVEAVLFRVQ
;
A
#
# COMPACT_ATOMS: atom_id res chain seq x y z
N MET A 1 32.12 -12.02 -89.23
CA MET A 1 31.76 -13.13 -90.14
C MET A 1 31.67 -14.42 -89.33
N ALA A 2 30.61 -15.19 -89.47
CA ALA A 2 30.67 -16.61 -89.10
C ALA A 2 31.45 -17.36 -90.19
N LYS A 3 32.24 -18.39 -89.82
CA LYS A 3 31.97 -19.78 -90.24
C LYS A 3 33.01 -20.84 -89.83
N ASN A 4 32.46 -22.05 -89.66
CA ASN A 4 33.05 -23.36 -89.94
C ASN A 4 33.99 -24.03 -88.91
N PHE A 5 33.32 -24.55 -87.88
CA PHE A 5 33.48 -25.92 -87.37
C PHE A 5 34.05 -26.96 -88.37
N SER A 6 35.03 -27.73 -87.87
CA SER A 6 35.23 -29.19 -88.09
C SER A 6 36.30 -29.71 -87.11
N ASN A 7 36.39 -30.97 -86.67
CA ASN A 7 35.42 -32.08 -86.57
C ASN A 7 35.88 -33.01 -85.40
N ALA A 8 35.00 -33.42 -84.47
CA ALA A 8 35.34 -34.39 -83.41
C ALA A 8 34.09 -35.13 -82.87
N PRO A 9 34.21 -36.40 -82.42
CA PRO A 9 33.06 -37.29 -82.19
C PRO A 9 32.26 -37.03 -80.90
N ASN A 10 30.98 -37.39 -80.94
CA ASN A 10 29.95 -36.97 -79.99
C ASN A 10 29.88 -37.82 -78.70
N ASN A 11 30.77 -37.56 -77.74
CA ASN A 11 30.69 -38.15 -76.38
C ASN A 11 29.93 -37.30 -75.35
N LYS A 12 29.37 -36.15 -75.74
CA LYS A 12 28.72 -35.20 -74.81
C LYS A 12 27.38 -35.71 -74.22
N GLY A 13 26.71 -36.63 -74.88
CA GLY A 13 25.41 -37.17 -74.43
C GLY A 13 25.49 -38.00 -73.14
N GLN A 14 26.54 -38.80 -72.94
CA GLN A 14 26.69 -39.61 -71.73
C GLN A 14 27.12 -38.78 -70.52
N GLY A 15 27.99 -37.78 -70.70
CA GLY A 15 28.41 -36.88 -69.61
C GLY A 15 27.25 -36.06 -69.05
N ILE A 16 26.47 -35.43 -69.94
CA ILE A 16 25.29 -34.63 -69.54
C ILE A 16 24.23 -35.50 -68.88
N ARG A 17 23.95 -36.71 -69.39
CA ARG A 17 23.01 -37.65 -68.75
C ARG A 17 23.47 -38.09 -67.36
N LYS A 18 24.77 -38.37 -67.17
CA LYS A 18 25.32 -38.69 -65.84
C LYS A 18 25.21 -37.49 -64.89
N ALA A 19 25.57 -36.28 -65.33
CA ALA A 19 25.46 -35.07 -64.53
C ALA A 19 24.00 -34.75 -64.12
N LEU A 20 23.04 -34.91 -65.03
CA LEU A 20 21.61 -34.79 -64.72
C LEU A 20 21.16 -35.85 -63.69
N PHE A 21 21.62 -37.10 -63.84
CA PHE A 21 21.30 -38.17 -62.90
C PHE A 21 21.89 -37.91 -61.50
N THR A 22 23.15 -37.45 -61.42
CA THR A 22 23.80 -37.05 -60.17
C THR A 22 23.11 -35.82 -59.54
N SER A 23 22.67 -34.85 -60.33
CA SER A 23 21.92 -33.69 -59.85
C SER A 23 20.57 -34.07 -59.27
N ILE A 24 19.81 -34.95 -59.95
CA ILE A 24 18.54 -35.50 -59.44
C ILE A 24 18.76 -36.30 -58.15
N ILE A 25 19.80 -37.14 -58.08
CA ILE A 25 20.15 -37.87 -56.85
C ILE A 25 20.53 -36.89 -55.73
N SER A 26 21.34 -35.87 -56.01
CA SER A 26 21.72 -34.86 -55.02
C SER A 26 20.50 -34.10 -54.50
N MET A 27 19.56 -33.74 -55.37
CA MET A 27 18.33 -33.05 -54.98
C MET A 27 17.41 -33.97 -54.16
N LEU A 28 17.31 -35.26 -54.51
CA LEU A 28 16.62 -36.27 -53.71
C LEU A 28 17.28 -36.49 -52.34
N VAL A 29 18.61 -36.45 -52.24
CA VAL A 29 19.33 -36.52 -50.97
C VAL A 29 19.11 -35.26 -50.14
N CYS A 30 19.15 -34.06 -50.74
CA CYS A 30 18.81 -32.82 -50.03
C CYS A 30 17.36 -32.83 -49.51
N VAL A 31 16.40 -33.25 -50.34
CA VAL A 31 14.99 -33.41 -49.92
C VAL A 31 14.85 -34.49 -48.84
N ALA A 32 15.55 -35.61 -48.95
CA ALA A 32 15.53 -36.66 -47.92
C ALA A 32 16.19 -36.22 -46.61
N MET A 33 17.23 -35.37 -46.64
CA MET A 33 17.82 -34.79 -45.44
C MET A 33 16.91 -33.72 -44.83
N ILE A 34 16.28 -32.86 -45.65
CA ILE A 34 15.26 -31.90 -45.17
C ILE A 34 14.08 -32.62 -44.52
N LEU A 35 13.54 -33.66 -45.17
CA LEU A 35 12.49 -34.52 -44.62
C LEU A 35 12.96 -35.30 -43.39
N GLY A 36 14.24 -35.69 -43.33
CA GLY A 36 14.84 -36.34 -42.17
C GLY A 36 14.99 -35.41 -40.98
N THR A 37 15.41 -34.16 -41.18
CA THR A 37 15.51 -33.14 -40.13
C THR A 37 14.14 -32.67 -39.65
N THR A 38 13.16 -32.51 -40.54
CA THR A 38 11.79 -32.18 -40.11
C THR A 38 11.14 -33.37 -39.41
N MET A 39 11.28 -34.60 -39.92
CA MET A 39 10.80 -35.79 -39.21
C MET A 39 11.49 -35.94 -37.84
N ALA A 40 12.78 -35.68 -37.71
CA ALA A 40 13.45 -35.71 -36.40
C ALA A 40 12.87 -34.69 -35.41
N TRP A 41 12.51 -33.49 -35.88
CA TRP A 41 11.84 -32.48 -35.06
C TRP A 41 10.39 -32.89 -34.71
N PHE A 42 9.67 -33.54 -35.64
CA PHE A 42 8.30 -34.03 -35.41
C PHE A 42 8.22 -35.40 -34.70
N THR A 43 9.30 -36.18 -34.61
CA THR A 43 9.39 -37.41 -33.78
C THR A 43 10.20 -37.20 -32.49
N ALA A 44 10.66 -35.98 -32.22
CA ALA A 44 11.00 -35.53 -30.88
C ALA A 44 9.74 -35.20 -30.04
N LEU A 45 8.55 -35.21 -30.65
CA LEU A 45 7.32 -35.51 -29.91
C LEU A 45 7.41 -36.96 -29.43
N THR A 46 7.70 -37.11 -28.14
CA THR A 46 7.40 -38.33 -27.38
C THR A 46 5.94 -38.69 -27.59
N THR A 47 5.67 -39.75 -28.37
CA THR A 47 4.35 -40.36 -28.40
C THR A 47 4.11 -41.06 -27.07
N ASN A 48 3.76 -40.29 -26.04
CA ASN A 48 3.22 -40.81 -24.79
C ASN A 48 1.89 -41.49 -25.13
N SER A 49 1.93 -42.82 -25.25
CA SER A 49 0.74 -43.65 -25.50
C SER A 49 -0.26 -43.64 -24.33
N GLY A 50 0.04 -42.91 -23.24
CA GLY A 50 -0.88 -42.59 -22.15
C GLY A 50 -1.64 -41.26 -22.35
N ASN A 51 -0.99 -40.21 -22.87
CA ASN A 51 -1.59 -38.86 -22.91
C ASN A 51 -2.46 -38.68 -24.16
N ARG A 52 -3.72 -39.07 -24.04
CA ARG A 52 -4.76 -38.75 -25.01
C ARG A 52 -5.57 -37.58 -24.46
N ILE A 53 -5.20 -36.35 -24.84
CA ILE A 53 -6.04 -35.18 -24.55
C ILE A 53 -7.41 -35.41 -25.17
N GLN A 54 -8.41 -35.61 -24.32
CA GLN A 54 -9.80 -35.79 -24.73
C GLN A 54 -10.54 -34.48 -24.43
N THR A 55 -10.99 -33.79 -25.47
CA THR A 55 -11.87 -32.64 -25.31
C THR A 55 -13.17 -33.09 -24.65
N GLY A 56 -13.51 -32.47 -23.52
CA GLY A 56 -14.75 -32.67 -22.81
C GLY A 56 -15.36 -31.36 -22.34
N ASP A 57 -16.62 -31.42 -21.95
CA ASP A 57 -17.41 -30.28 -21.52
C ASP A 57 -17.71 -30.43 -20.02
N LEU A 58 -17.44 -29.38 -19.25
CA LEU A 58 -17.78 -29.27 -17.83
C LEU A 58 -19.07 -28.44 -17.74
N ASP A 59 -20.15 -29.05 -17.25
CA ASP A 59 -21.47 -28.41 -17.18
C ASP A 59 -22.24 -28.95 -15.96
N VAL A 60 -22.67 -28.04 -15.10
CA VAL A 60 -23.26 -28.30 -13.78
C VAL A 60 -24.64 -27.66 -13.69
N GLU A 61 -25.64 -28.47 -13.34
CA GLU A 61 -27.02 -28.03 -13.12
C GLU A 61 -27.40 -28.22 -11.65
N LEU A 62 -28.10 -27.25 -11.06
CA LEU A 62 -28.70 -27.35 -9.73
C LEU A 62 -30.21 -27.40 -9.82
N TYR A 63 -30.80 -28.41 -9.18
CA TYR A 63 -32.24 -28.63 -9.08
C TYR A 63 -32.72 -28.51 -7.64
N LYS A 64 -33.95 -28.03 -7.44
CA LYS A 64 -34.66 -27.95 -6.16
C LYS A 64 -35.91 -28.82 -6.17
N TYR A 65 -36.14 -29.58 -5.10
CA TYR A 65 -37.36 -30.36 -4.95
C TYR A 65 -38.56 -29.46 -4.63
N GLU A 66 -39.60 -29.54 -5.45
CA GLU A 66 -40.83 -28.75 -5.29
C GLU A 66 -42.01 -29.63 -4.87
N ASN A 67 -42.38 -29.55 -3.58
CA ASN A 67 -43.49 -30.29 -2.98
C ASN A 67 -44.85 -30.13 -3.71
N SER A 68 -45.01 -29.03 -4.44
CA SER A 68 -46.22 -28.72 -5.23
C SER A 68 -46.40 -29.61 -6.45
N VAL A 69 -45.29 -30.12 -7.02
CA VAL A 69 -45.26 -31.01 -8.20
C VAL A 69 -44.74 -32.42 -7.87
N GLY A 70 -44.00 -32.58 -6.76
CA GLY A 70 -43.45 -33.86 -6.32
C GLY A 70 -42.18 -34.29 -7.06
N GLU A 71 -41.48 -33.34 -7.69
CA GLU A 71 -40.31 -33.56 -8.54
C GLU A 71 -39.25 -32.48 -8.30
N TYR A 72 -38.00 -32.77 -8.69
CA TYR A 72 -36.90 -31.81 -8.72
C TYR A 72 -37.02 -30.91 -9.96
N GLN A 73 -36.92 -29.60 -9.79
CA GLN A 73 -37.01 -28.58 -10.86
C GLN A 73 -35.68 -27.83 -10.98
N LEU A 74 -35.23 -27.57 -12.20
CA LEU A 74 -33.99 -26.85 -12.49
C LEU A 74 -34.09 -25.40 -11.97
N ILE A 75 -33.10 -24.94 -11.22
CA ILE A 75 -33.04 -23.59 -10.64
C ILE A 75 -31.79 -22.80 -11.04
N ILE A 76 -30.71 -23.49 -11.42
CA ILE A 76 -29.47 -22.93 -11.98
C ILE A 76 -29.00 -23.88 -13.09
N ASP A 77 -28.83 -23.37 -14.31
CA ASP A 77 -28.05 -23.98 -15.39
C ASP A 77 -26.74 -23.18 -15.58
N GLY A 78 -25.79 -23.67 -16.38
CA GLY A 78 -24.43 -23.12 -16.45
C GLY A 78 -24.28 -21.65 -16.86
N ASP A 79 -25.35 -20.97 -17.30
CA ASP A 79 -25.39 -19.53 -17.57
C ASP A 79 -25.82 -18.70 -16.33
N ASP A 80 -26.71 -19.23 -15.47
CA ASP A 80 -27.10 -18.63 -14.19
C ASP A 80 -26.03 -18.95 -13.12
N LYS A 81 -25.66 -18.00 -12.24
CA LYS A 81 -24.62 -18.22 -11.21
C LYS A 81 -25.09 -18.06 -9.75
N SER A 82 -26.34 -17.71 -9.49
CA SER A 82 -26.94 -17.79 -8.16
C SER A 82 -28.46 -17.82 -8.20
N LYS A 83 -29.11 -18.36 -7.15
CA LYS A 83 -30.56 -18.28 -6.98
C LYS A 83 -30.96 -18.02 -5.54
N ASP A 84 -32.02 -17.24 -5.35
CA ASP A 84 -32.77 -17.24 -4.10
C ASP A 84 -33.51 -18.58 -3.99
N ILE A 85 -33.29 -19.28 -2.88
CA ILE A 85 -33.77 -20.65 -2.66
C ILE A 85 -35.01 -20.73 -1.77
N PHE A 86 -35.24 -19.70 -0.96
CA PHE A 86 -36.39 -19.61 -0.06
C PHE A 86 -37.45 -18.66 -0.63
N SER A 87 -38.60 -18.52 0.03
CA SER A 87 -39.64 -17.59 -0.44
C SER A 87 -39.29 -16.15 -0.06
N ASN A 88 -39.41 -15.19 -0.98
CA ASN A 88 -39.28 -13.74 -0.74
C ASN A 88 -40.33 -13.13 0.21
N SER A 89 -41.06 -13.98 0.94
CA SER A 89 -42.07 -13.67 1.96
C SER A 89 -41.74 -14.35 3.30
N THR A 90 -40.51 -14.84 3.47
CA THR A 90 -40.08 -15.58 4.66
C THR A 90 -39.67 -14.57 5.73
N LEU A 91 -40.63 -14.18 6.56
CA LEU A 91 -40.32 -13.44 7.79
C LEU A 91 -39.52 -14.34 8.73
N TRP A 92 -38.39 -13.85 9.23
CA TRP A 92 -37.53 -14.57 10.15
C TRP A 92 -37.80 -14.15 11.61
N GLU A 93 -37.64 -15.10 12.53
CA GLU A 93 -37.74 -14.93 13.99
C GLU A 93 -36.78 -15.91 14.68
N PRO A 94 -36.25 -15.59 15.87
CA PRO A 94 -35.32 -16.47 16.59
C PRO A 94 -35.84 -17.89 16.75
N GLY A 95 -35.00 -18.87 16.43
CA GLY A 95 -35.32 -20.31 16.38
C GLY A 95 -36.01 -20.79 15.09
N LYS A 96 -36.37 -19.90 14.16
CA LYS A 96 -36.99 -20.30 12.89
C LYS A 96 -35.99 -21.03 12.00
N THR A 97 -36.44 -22.12 11.39
CA THR A 97 -35.66 -22.96 10.48
C THR A 97 -36.40 -23.15 9.17
N GLU A 98 -35.72 -22.91 8.05
CA GLU A 98 -36.19 -23.28 6.70
C GLU A 98 -35.17 -24.22 6.07
N TYR A 99 -35.62 -25.15 5.22
CA TYR A 99 -34.72 -26.01 4.45
C TYR A 99 -35.23 -26.29 3.05
N VAL A 100 -34.29 -26.55 2.14
CA VAL A 100 -34.52 -27.00 0.78
C VAL A 100 -33.79 -28.31 0.53
N LEU A 101 -34.33 -29.10 -0.40
CA LEU A 101 -33.72 -30.32 -0.89
C LEU A 101 -33.22 -30.05 -2.30
N LEU A 102 -31.92 -30.23 -2.50
CA LEU A 102 -31.20 -29.90 -3.71
C LEU A 102 -30.62 -31.16 -4.35
N MET A 103 -30.45 -31.12 -5.67
CA MET A 103 -29.79 -32.15 -6.45
C MET A 103 -28.86 -31.47 -7.47
N VAL A 104 -27.60 -31.89 -7.49
CA VAL A 104 -26.59 -31.44 -8.44
C VAL A 104 -26.42 -32.50 -9.51
N LYS A 105 -26.44 -32.09 -10.77
CA LYS A 105 -26.31 -32.98 -11.92
C LYS A 105 -25.14 -32.55 -12.79
N ASN A 106 -24.29 -33.50 -13.13
CA ASN A 106 -23.27 -33.33 -14.16
C ASN A 106 -23.93 -33.47 -15.53
N ALA A 107 -24.29 -32.35 -16.14
CA ALA A 107 -24.83 -32.31 -17.50
C ALA A 107 -23.72 -32.49 -18.57
N GLY A 108 -22.47 -32.20 -18.18
CA GLY A 108 -21.28 -32.37 -18.99
C GLY A 108 -20.84 -33.83 -19.17
N ASN A 109 -19.63 -33.98 -19.71
CA ASN A 109 -19.00 -35.29 -19.93
C ASN A 109 -17.66 -35.48 -19.20
N LEU A 110 -17.12 -34.42 -18.57
CA LEU A 110 -15.96 -34.47 -17.69
C LEU A 110 -16.37 -34.88 -16.27
N ALA A 111 -15.46 -35.54 -15.55
CA ALA A 111 -15.65 -35.83 -14.13
C ALA A 111 -15.46 -34.54 -13.31
N MET A 112 -16.42 -34.20 -12.44
CA MET A 112 -16.44 -32.89 -11.76
C MET A 112 -16.43 -32.97 -10.23
N ASP A 113 -15.66 -32.07 -9.62
CA ASP A 113 -15.71 -31.71 -8.20
C ASP A 113 -16.64 -30.50 -8.07
N TYR A 114 -17.47 -30.42 -7.03
CA TYR A 114 -18.38 -29.28 -6.86
C TYR A 114 -18.45 -28.78 -5.40
N ASN A 115 -18.58 -27.46 -5.27
CA ASN A 115 -18.84 -26.78 -4.00
C ASN A 115 -20.17 -26.01 -4.07
N VAL A 116 -20.72 -25.71 -2.89
CA VAL A 116 -21.87 -24.81 -2.75
C VAL A 116 -21.49 -23.64 -1.86
N GLU A 117 -21.89 -22.46 -2.29
CA GLU A 117 -21.73 -21.19 -1.59
C GLU A 117 -23.08 -20.66 -1.12
N LEU A 118 -23.09 -20.06 0.08
CA LEU A 118 -24.25 -19.43 0.67
C LEU A 118 -23.96 -17.96 0.99
N SER A 119 -24.92 -17.08 0.72
CA SER A 119 -24.88 -15.67 1.14
C SER A 119 -26.24 -15.19 1.66
N VAL A 120 -26.21 -14.18 2.54
CA VAL A 120 -27.41 -13.53 3.12
C VAL A 120 -27.32 -12.02 2.94
N GLY A 121 -28.45 -11.39 2.62
CA GLY A 121 -28.56 -9.94 2.45
C GLY A 121 -29.97 -9.42 2.75
N TYR A 122 -30.12 -8.10 2.78
CA TYR A 122 -31.40 -7.42 3.08
C TYR A 122 -32.24 -7.17 1.81
N GLN A 123 -33.56 -7.32 1.92
CA GLN A 123 -34.49 -7.14 0.80
C GLN A 123 -35.07 -5.71 0.70
N ASN A 124 -35.04 -4.90 1.76
CA ASN A 124 -35.61 -3.55 1.80
C ASN A 124 -34.77 -2.59 2.66
N LYS A 125 -34.51 -1.37 2.17
CA LYS A 125 -33.52 -0.44 2.75
C LYS A 125 -34.06 0.50 3.84
N ASP A 126 -35.38 0.64 3.97
CA ASP A 126 -36.05 1.68 4.77
C ASP A 126 -35.85 1.61 6.30
N ASN A 127 -35.18 0.59 6.83
CA ASN A 127 -35.09 0.38 8.30
C ASN A 127 -33.75 -0.16 8.84
N LEU A 128 -32.75 -0.47 8.00
CA LEU A 128 -31.59 -1.28 8.41
C LEU A 128 -30.27 -0.81 7.79
N ALA A 129 -29.62 0.17 8.43
CA ALA A 129 -28.22 0.52 8.18
C ALA A 129 -27.24 -0.03 9.24
N ASN A 130 -27.72 -0.41 10.43
CA ASN A 130 -26.90 -0.55 11.64
C ASN A 130 -27.00 -1.92 12.36
N ILE A 131 -27.49 -2.96 11.69
CA ILE A 131 -27.50 -4.33 12.22
C ILE A 131 -26.92 -5.24 11.15
N SER A 132 -25.81 -5.92 11.44
CA SER A 132 -25.28 -6.94 10.54
C SER A 132 -25.97 -8.29 10.81
N PRO A 133 -26.32 -9.11 9.80
CA PRO A 133 -26.83 -10.46 10.02
C PRO A 133 -25.76 -11.45 10.55
N ASP A 134 -24.51 -11.00 10.72
CA ASP A 134 -23.39 -11.82 11.20
C ASP A 134 -23.70 -12.50 12.53
N GLY A 135 -23.64 -13.83 12.56
CA GLY A 135 -23.90 -14.62 13.78
C GLY A 135 -25.38 -14.79 14.14
N ALA A 136 -26.29 -14.07 13.49
CA ALA A 136 -27.74 -14.23 13.67
C ALA A 136 -28.28 -15.47 12.95
N PHE A 137 -27.59 -15.93 11.89
CA PHE A 137 -27.96 -17.11 11.12
C PHE A 137 -26.92 -18.23 11.22
N MET A 138 -27.40 -19.47 11.27
CA MET A 138 -26.64 -20.69 11.12
C MET A 138 -27.09 -21.42 9.85
N TYR A 139 -26.18 -22.17 9.23
CA TYR A 139 -26.52 -23.08 8.14
C TYR A 139 -26.25 -24.54 8.53
N ALA A 140 -26.94 -25.47 7.87
CA ALA A 140 -26.62 -26.89 7.90
C ALA A 140 -26.72 -27.49 6.50
N VAL A 141 -25.70 -28.23 6.09
CA VAL A 141 -25.67 -29.01 4.84
C VAL A 141 -25.59 -30.48 5.17
N VAL A 142 -26.47 -31.29 4.59
CA VAL A 142 -26.55 -32.75 4.83
C VAL A 142 -26.38 -33.50 3.50
N PRO A 143 -25.16 -34.00 3.19
CA PRO A 143 -24.89 -34.77 1.98
C PRO A 143 -25.70 -36.07 1.91
N GLY A 144 -26.03 -36.51 0.70
CA GLY A 144 -26.83 -37.70 0.41
C GLY A 144 -28.33 -37.60 0.73
N MET A 145 -28.82 -36.47 1.26
CA MET A 145 -30.21 -36.36 1.72
C MET A 145 -31.18 -35.94 0.60
N ASN A 146 -32.01 -36.90 0.18
CA ASN A 146 -33.09 -36.69 -0.80
C ASN A 146 -34.48 -36.59 -0.15
N ALA A 147 -35.50 -36.26 -0.96
CA ALA A 147 -36.88 -36.07 -0.50
C ALA A 147 -37.50 -37.27 0.25
N GLU A 148 -37.24 -38.50 -0.20
CA GLU A 148 -37.73 -39.71 0.49
C GLU A 148 -37.10 -39.89 1.87
N SER A 149 -35.80 -39.63 1.98
CA SER A 149 -35.05 -39.77 3.22
C SER A 149 -35.44 -38.70 4.23
N ALA A 150 -35.45 -37.43 3.80
CA ALA A 150 -35.77 -36.27 4.63
C ALA A 150 -37.16 -36.37 5.26
N ALA A 151 -38.18 -36.76 4.49
CA ALA A 151 -39.57 -36.89 4.96
C ALA A 151 -39.77 -37.88 6.12
N SER A 152 -38.81 -38.79 6.36
CA SER A 152 -38.85 -39.75 7.45
C SER A 152 -37.97 -39.37 8.65
N GLN A 153 -36.94 -38.54 8.43
CA GLN A 153 -35.85 -38.28 9.39
C GLN A 153 -35.87 -36.86 9.97
N ILE A 154 -36.28 -35.86 9.19
CA ILE A 154 -36.15 -34.44 9.54
C ILE A 154 -37.48 -33.87 10.04
N LYS A 155 -37.49 -33.35 11.27
CA LYS A 155 -38.66 -32.68 11.89
C LYS A 155 -38.32 -31.38 12.60
N SER A 156 -37.04 -31.12 12.85
CA SER A 156 -36.52 -29.97 13.58
C SER A 156 -35.08 -29.66 13.17
N TRP A 157 -34.60 -28.47 13.51
CA TRP A 157 -33.18 -28.09 13.36
C TRP A 157 -32.22 -29.09 14.01
N GLU A 158 -32.56 -29.58 15.21
CA GLU A 158 -31.74 -30.56 15.93
C GLU A 158 -31.66 -31.92 15.21
N ASP A 159 -32.70 -32.34 14.49
CA ASP A 159 -32.62 -33.53 13.62
C ASP A 159 -31.68 -33.30 12.42
N ILE A 160 -31.68 -32.07 11.85
CA ILE A 160 -30.85 -31.71 10.69
C ILE A 160 -29.37 -31.70 11.10
N ARG A 161 -29.00 -30.87 12.07
CA ARG A 161 -27.60 -30.77 12.55
C ARG A 161 -27.09 -32.05 13.19
N GLY A 162 -27.99 -32.86 13.75
CA GLY A 162 -27.69 -34.15 14.36
C GLY A 162 -27.58 -35.31 13.38
N THR A 163 -27.85 -35.09 12.08
CA THR A 163 -27.71 -36.14 11.06
C THR A 163 -26.23 -36.48 10.85
N ALA A 164 -25.90 -37.77 10.76
CA ALA A 164 -24.52 -38.21 10.58
C ALA A 164 -23.95 -37.72 9.24
N GLY A 165 -22.89 -36.93 9.29
CA GLY A 165 -22.29 -36.28 8.11
C GLY A 165 -22.84 -34.89 7.80
N ALA A 166 -23.77 -34.37 8.60
CA ALA A 166 -24.17 -32.96 8.53
C ALA A 166 -23.00 -32.03 8.90
N VAL A 167 -22.84 -30.95 8.14
CA VAL A 167 -21.89 -29.88 8.44
C VAL A 167 -22.66 -28.61 8.73
N THR A 168 -22.28 -27.91 9.80
CA THR A 168 -22.98 -26.71 10.28
C THR A 168 -22.01 -25.60 10.61
N GLY A 169 -22.38 -24.35 10.31
CA GLY A 169 -21.59 -23.18 10.65
C GLY A 169 -22.48 -21.95 10.90
N SER A 170 -21.85 -20.86 11.35
CA SER A 170 -22.45 -19.54 11.33
C SER A 170 -22.44 -19.00 9.89
N LEU A 171 -23.46 -18.24 9.52
CA LEU A 171 -23.50 -17.50 8.26
C LEU A 171 -23.02 -16.06 8.55
N LEU A 172 -21.95 -15.66 7.88
CA LEU A 172 -21.47 -14.28 7.86
C LEU A 172 -21.91 -13.61 6.55
N GLN A 173 -21.87 -12.28 6.50
CA GLN A 173 -22.17 -11.51 5.31
C GLN A 173 -21.13 -11.79 4.21
N GLY A 174 -21.42 -12.81 3.38
CA GLY A 174 -20.71 -13.05 2.12
C GLY A 174 -19.60 -14.10 2.15
N LEU A 175 -19.85 -15.29 2.71
CA LEU A 175 -19.50 -16.61 2.14
C LEU A 175 -19.54 -17.72 3.21
N ALA A 176 -20.26 -18.79 2.92
CA ALA A 176 -19.97 -20.11 3.49
C ALA A 176 -19.70 -21.07 2.32
N GLU A 177 -18.43 -21.34 2.03
CA GLU A 177 -18.01 -22.35 1.07
C GLU A 177 -18.06 -23.74 1.71
N TYR A 178 -18.75 -24.69 1.06
CA TYR A 178 -18.69 -26.08 1.46
C TYR A 178 -18.51 -27.01 0.24
N HIS A 179 -17.38 -27.73 0.22
CA HIS A 179 -17.13 -28.82 -0.72
C HIS A 179 -18.07 -29.98 -0.41
N LEU A 180 -18.91 -30.34 -1.38
CA LEU A 180 -20.05 -31.23 -1.15
C LEU A 180 -19.82 -32.65 -1.68
N GLY A 181 -19.18 -32.79 -2.84
CA GLY A 181 -19.08 -34.08 -3.49
C GLY A 181 -18.36 -34.08 -4.84
N GLN A 182 -18.26 -35.29 -5.38
CA GLN A 182 -17.50 -35.61 -6.58
C GLN A 182 -18.35 -36.50 -7.50
N ILE A 183 -18.56 -36.06 -8.74
CA ILE A 183 -19.42 -36.74 -9.72
C ILE A 183 -18.55 -37.29 -10.86
N GLU A 184 -18.12 -38.54 -10.69
CA GLU A 184 -17.19 -39.27 -11.58
C GLU A 184 -17.73 -39.57 -13.00
N LYS A 185 -19.01 -39.30 -13.29
CA LYS A 185 -19.69 -39.75 -14.51
C LYS A 185 -20.63 -38.70 -15.07
N ALA A 186 -20.64 -38.58 -16.40
CA ALA A 186 -21.65 -37.84 -17.15
C ALA A 186 -23.07 -38.29 -16.77
N ASN A 187 -23.99 -37.34 -16.55
CA ASN A 187 -25.34 -37.56 -16.00
C ASN A 187 -25.36 -38.23 -14.61
N GLY A 188 -24.27 -38.12 -13.85
CA GLY A 188 -24.29 -38.42 -12.42
C GLY A 188 -25.06 -37.35 -11.65
N GLU A 189 -25.76 -37.77 -10.61
CA GLU A 189 -26.58 -36.93 -9.73
C GLU A 189 -26.11 -37.15 -8.29
N ASP A 190 -25.98 -36.07 -7.52
CA ASP A 190 -25.80 -36.12 -6.06
C ASP A 190 -26.83 -35.22 -5.37
N TYR A 191 -27.22 -35.58 -4.16
CA TYR A 191 -28.39 -35.05 -3.45
C TYR A 191 -27.97 -34.51 -2.09
N PHE A 192 -28.50 -33.37 -1.68
CA PHE A 192 -28.26 -32.84 -0.33
C PHE A 192 -29.43 -32.01 0.19
N LEU A 193 -29.54 -31.94 1.52
CA LEU A 193 -30.39 -30.97 2.18
C LEU A 193 -29.55 -29.76 2.57
N LEU A 194 -30.10 -28.56 2.37
CA LEU A 194 -29.55 -27.29 2.81
C LEU A 194 -30.58 -26.60 3.70
N ALA A 195 -30.21 -26.29 4.94
CA ALA A 195 -31.05 -25.59 5.91
C ALA A 195 -30.38 -24.31 6.37
N VAL A 196 -31.22 -23.31 6.68
CA VAL A 196 -30.83 -22.09 7.39
C VAL A 196 -31.72 -21.93 8.61
N HIS A 197 -31.09 -21.60 9.73
CA HIS A 197 -31.70 -21.47 11.03
C HIS A 197 -31.31 -20.12 11.64
N MET A 198 -32.27 -19.37 12.14
CA MET A 198 -32.01 -18.15 12.88
C MET A 198 -31.76 -18.47 14.35
N ASN A 199 -30.62 -18.07 14.88
CA ASN A 199 -30.18 -18.35 16.25
C ASN A 199 -31.23 -17.93 17.30
N GLU A 200 -31.51 -18.77 18.30
CA GLU A 200 -32.47 -18.46 19.36
C GLU A 200 -32.06 -17.25 20.22
N ASP A 201 -30.76 -16.97 20.33
CA ASP A 201 -30.22 -15.82 21.05
C ASP A 201 -30.14 -14.54 20.18
N ALA A 202 -30.56 -14.59 18.91
CA ALA A 202 -30.67 -13.39 18.07
C ALA A 202 -31.74 -12.45 18.66
N GLY A 203 -31.41 -11.17 18.82
CA GLY A 203 -32.31 -10.21 19.46
C GLY A 203 -33.57 -9.91 18.64
N ASN A 204 -34.52 -9.22 19.28
CA ASN A 204 -35.81 -8.88 18.66
C ASN A 204 -35.65 -7.97 17.42
N GLU A 205 -34.52 -7.27 17.30
CA GLU A 205 -34.17 -6.39 16.19
C GLU A 205 -34.03 -7.12 14.84
N TYR A 206 -33.77 -8.43 14.86
CA TYR A 206 -33.74 -9.30 13.68
C TYR A 206 -35.13 -9.88 13.31
N MET A 207 -36.17 -9.69 14.15
CA MET A 207 -37.51 -10.25 13.90
C MET A 207 -38.28 -9.49 12.81
N ASN A 208 -39.00 -10.22 11.98
CA ASN A 208 -39.85 -9.70 10.88
C ASN A 208 -39.09 -8.88 9.82
N GLN A 209 -37.76 -9.03 9.74
CA GLN A 209 -36.98 -8.44 8.66
C GLN A 209 -37.02 -9.35 7.42
N ASP A 210 -37.05 -8.75 6.23
CA ASP A 210 -37.00 -9.48 4.96
C ASP A 210 -35.54 -9.75 4.57
N TYR A 211 -35.08 -10.99 4.81
CA TYR A 211 -33.77 -11.49 4.41
C TYR A 211 -33.86 -12.28 3.11
N LYS A 212 -32.92 -12.02 2.19
CA LYS A 212 -32.67 -12.79 0.97
C LYS A 212 -31.49 -13.72 1.22
N ILE A 213 -31.64 -15.01 0.90
CA ILE A 213 -30.56 -16.00 1.02
C ILE A 213 -30.33 -16.66 -0.34
N GLN A 214 -29.12 -16.51 -0.87
CA GLN A 214 -28.76 -17.02 -2.18
C GLN A 214 -27.87 -18.27 -2.06
N VAL A 215 -28.09 -19.22 -2.97
CA VAL A 215 -27.18 -20.33 -3.23
C VAL A 215 -26.42 -20.07 -4.53
N ARG A 216 -25.14 -20.44 -4.56
CA ARG A 216 -24.34 -20.62 -5.77
C ARG A 216 -23.78 -22.04 -5.78
N ILE A 217 -23.63 -22.60 -6.98
CA ILE A 217 -23.00 -23.88 -7.25
C ILE A 217 -21.78 -23.58 -8.12
N ASN A 218 -20.60 -24.07 -7.75
CA ASN A 218 -19.44 -24.05 -8.65
C ASN A 218 -18.93 -25.47 -8.87
N ALA A 219 -18.36 -25.70 -10.05
CA ALA A 219 -17.75 -26.96 -10.39
C ALA A 219 -16.36 -26.74 -10.99
N LYS A 220 -15.48 -27.73 -10.83
CA LYS A 220 -14.20 -27.82 -11.53
C LYS A 220 -13.96 -29.25 -12.01
N GLN A 221 -13.05 -29.41 -12.95
CA GLN A 221 -12.63 -30.74 -13.40
C GLN A 221 -11.89 -31.48 -12.26
N MET A 222 -12.20 -32.78 -12.08
CA MET A 222 -11.47 -33.63 -11.13
C MET A 222 -10.13 -34.08 -11.68
N SER A 223 -9.16 -34.21 -10.77
CA SER A 223 -7.86 -34.91 -10.97
C SER A 223 -8.04 -36.44 -11.08
N TYR A 224 -8.87 -36.84 -12.04
CA TYR A 224 -9.32 -38.21 -12.30
C TYR A 224 -8.56 -38.87 -13.46
N GLU A 225 -8.22 -38.13 -14.51
CA GLU A 225 -7.48 -38.68 -15.64
C GLU A 225 -6.01 -38.93 -15.26
N LYS A 226 -5.46 -40.06 -15.73
CA LYS A 226 -4.06 -40.42 -15.54
C LYS A 226 -3.27 -40.15 -16.80
N ASP A 227 -2.26 -39.31 -16.64
CA ASP A 227 -1.24 -39.03 -17.63
C ASP A 227 -0.06 -40.02 -17.45
N SER A 228 0.98 -39.87 -18.25
CA SER A 228 2.20 -40.71 -18.19
C SER A 228 3.10 -40.49 -16.97
N PHE A 229 2.86 -39.44 -16.15
CA PHE A 229 3.59 -39.13 -14.93
C PHE A 229 2.74 -39.43 -13.69
N ASP A 230 1.53 -38.85 -13.59
CA ASP A 230 0.61 -39.05 -12.45
C ASP A 230 -0.87 -38.70 -12.78
N ASN A 231 -1.64 -38.18 -11.81
CA ASN A 231 -3.01 -37.68 -11.96
C ASN A 231 -3.18 -36.25 -11.38
N GLN A 232 -2.10 -35.49 -11.23
CA GLN A 232 -2.06 -34.20 -10.54
C GLN A 232 -2.18 -33.00 -11.47
N TYR A 233 -2.22 -33.18 -12.81
CA TYR A 233 -2.26 -32.04 -13.73
C TYR A 233 -3.52 -31.13 -13.54
N ASP A 234 -4.65 -31.71 -13.13
CA ASP A 234 -5.88 -30.99 -12.72
C ASP A 234 -5.97 -30.71 -11.20
N ALA A 235 -4.95 -31.05 -10.39
CA ALA A 235 -5.02 -30.89 -8.93
C ALA A 235 -5.15 -29.41 -8.51
N TYR A 236 -4.64 -28.50 -9.33
CA TYR A 236 -4.68 -27.04 -9.11
C TYR A 236 -5.73 -26.33 -9.98
N ALA A 237 -6.67 -27.06 -10.58
CA ALA A 237 -7.82 -26.44 -11.23
C ALA A 237 -8.56 -25.55 -10.21
N LEU A 238 -8.65 -24.25 -10.51
CA LEU A 238 -9.35 -23.28 -9.68
C LEU A 238 -10.86 -23.45 -9.83
N TRP A 239 -11.60 -23.06 -8.80
CA TRP A 239 -13.05 -22.88 -8.91
C TRP A 239 -13.32 -21.71 -9.86
N THR A 240 -14.29 -21.86 -10.77
CA THR A 240 -14.60 -20.82 -11.76
C THR A 240 -15.30 -19.62 -11.11
N GLU A 241 -14.57 -18.51 -10.98
CA GLU A 241 -15.04 -17.19 -10.51
C GLU A 241 -15.62 -17.13 -9.08
N THR A 242 -14.78 -16.72 -8.12
CA THR A 242 -15.23 -16.19 -6.82
C THR A 242 -16.14 -14.97 -6.99
N LEU A 243 -17.06 -14.76 -6.05
CA LEU A 243 -18.14 -13.79 -6.18
C LEU A 243 -17.69 -12.38 -5.78
N ASP A 244 -17.53 -11.47 -6.74
CA ASP A 244 -17.51 -10.03 -6.46
C ASP A 244 -18.92 -9.56 -6.06
N ILE A 245 -19.22 -9.67 -4.76
CA ILE A 245 -20.46 -9.20 -4.15
C ILE A 245 -20.61 -7.68 -4.34
N SER A 246 -19.50 -6.94 -4.42
CA SER A 246 -19.53 -5.49 -4.59
C SER A 246 -20.14 -5.09 -5.94
N ALA A 247 -19.87 -5.84 -7.02
CA ALA A 247 -20.40 -5.53 -8.35
C ALA A 247 -21.92 -5.72 -8.47
N GLU A 248 -22.51 -6.81 -7.96
CA GLU A 248 -23.97 -6.99 -7.98
C GLU A 248 -24.68 -6.00 -7.04
N VAL A 249 -24.12 -5.75 -5.85
CA VAL A 249 -24.64 -4.75 -4.92
C VAL A 249 -24.56 -3.34 -5.51
N THR A 250 -23.48 -3.00 -6.21
CA THR A 250 -23.30 -1.72 -6.94
C THR A 250 -24.25 -1.61 -8.12
N SER A 251 -24.46 -2.68 -8.89
CA SER A 251 -25.44 -2.79 -9.98
C SER A 251 -26.88 -2.51 -9.52
N TRP A 252 -27.23 -2.97 -8.31
CA TRP A 252 -28.52 -2.69 -7.67
C TRP A 252 -28.59 -1.27 -7.10
N ASN A 253 -27.57 -0.84 -6.35
CA ASN A 253 -27.48 0.51 -5.77
C ASN A 253 -27.50 1.60 -6.87
N ALA A 254 -26.88 1.37 -8.02
CA ALA A 254 -26.85 2.32 -9.14
C ALA A 254 -28.22 2.53 -9.80
N LYS A 255 -29.14 1.55 -9.72
CA LYS A 255 -30.53 1.73 -10.17
C LYS A 255 -31.39 2.51 -9.17
N LEU A 256 -31.08 2.42 -7.88
CA LEU A 256 -31.76 3.17 -6.81
C LEU A 256 -31.25 4.61 -6.69
N ALA A 257 -29.94 4.84 -6.86
CA ALA A 257 -29.31 6.17 -6.80
C ALA A 257 -29.81 7.15 -7.87
N ALA A 258 -30.49 6.66 -8.91
CA ALA A 258 -31.06 7.48 -9.98
C ALA A 258 -32.33 8.25 -9.60
N GLU A 259 -33.03 7.89 -8.51
CA GLU A 259 -34.30 8.53 -8.12
C GLU A 259 -34.18 9.48 -6.90
N ASP A 260 -33.13 9.35 -6.08
CA ASP A 260 -33.03 10.03 -4.76
C ASP A 260 -31.99 11.17 -4.68
N ALA A 261 -31.51 11.68 -5.83
CA ALA A 261 -30.42 12.67 -5.91
C ALA A 261 -30.80 14.12 -5.50
N VAL A 262 -31.51 14.31 -4.37
CA VAL A 262 -31.75 15.63 -3.75
C VAL A 262 -31.74 15.55 -2.19
N SER A 263 -30.54 15.64 -1.61
CA SER A 263 -30.18 16.47 -0.42
C SER A 263 -29.27 15.81 0.65
N LYS A 264 -28.11 16.48 0.85
CA LYS A 264 -27.25 16.61 2.05
C LYS A 264 -26.63 15.35 2.70
N HIS A 265 -25.32 15.46 2.98
CA HIS A 265 -24.53 14.52 3.77
C HIS A 265 -24.89 14.58 5.27
N GLU A 266 -24.97 13.41 5.90
CA GLU A 266 -24.72 13.20 7.34
C GLU A 266 -23.86 11.93 7.48
N PRO A 267 -22.74 11.94 8.24
CA PRO A 267 -21.89 10.76 8.48
C PRO A 267 -22.43 9.87 9.63
N PRO A 268 -22.03 8.58 9.70
CA PRO A 268 -22.51 7.65 10.70
C PRO A 268 -21.91 7.90 12.11
N THR A 269 -22.69 7.66 13.15
CA THR A 269 -22.25 7.65 14.56
C THR A 269 -22.54 6.28 15.19
N SER A 270 -21.54 5.72 15.87
CA SER A 270 -21.61 4.45 16.61
C SER A 270 -21.57 4.70 18.14
N TRP A 271 -21.79 3.65 18.94
CA TRP A 271 -21.98 3.75 20.40
C TRP A 271 -20.91 2.98 21.19
N ARG A 272 -20.70 3.38 22.45
CA ARG A 272 -20.28 2.48 23.54
C ARG A 272 -21.41 2.41 24.59
N ASP A 273 -21.47 1.29 25.29
CA ASP A 273 -22.48 1.01 26.34
C ASP A 273 -22.31 1.91 27.59
N PRO A 274 -23.38 2.07 28.42
CA PRO A 274 -23.38 3.00 29.54
C PRO A 274 -22.47 2.56 30.72
N ILE A 275 -21.84 3.57 31.34
CA ILE A 275 -21.00 3.42 32.54
C ILE A 275 -21.78 2.71 33.66
N THR A 276 -21.17 1.70 34.28
CA THR A 276 -21.80 0.96 35.39
C THR A 276 -21.37 1.55 36.73
N ALA A 277 -22.30 1.57 37.71
CA ALA A 277 -22.06 2.17 39.02
C ALA A 277 -20.88 1.53 39.78
N GLY A 278 -19.72 2.19 39.73
CA GLY A 278 -18.46 1.74 40.34
C GLY A 278 -17.21 2.21 39.58
N GLU A 279 -17.35 2.56 38.30
CA GLU A 279 -16.31 3.19 37.50
C GLU A 279 -16.22 4.68 37.85
N ASN A 280 -15.02 5.15 38.19
CA ASN A 280 -14.78 6.58 38.38
C ASN A 280 -14.39 7.19 37.03
N LEU A 281 -15.10 8.23 36.60
CA LEU A 281 -14.53 9.19 35.65
C LEU A 281 -13.22 9.71 36.26
N ILE A 282 -12.16 9.81 35.46
CA ILE A 282 -10.86 10.24 35.97
C ILE A 282 -11.01 11.67 36.50
N LYS A 283 -10.46 11.91 37.68
CA LYS A 283 -10.80 13.06 38.51
C LYS A 283 -10.11 14.35 38.03
N ASN A 284 -10.61 14.95 36.94
CA ASN A 284 -10.45 16.36 36.57
C ASN A 284 -11.35 16.71 35.35
N GLY A 285 -12.58 17.16 35.59
CA GLY A 285 -13.38 17.80 34.51
C GLY A 285 -12.82 19.19 34.18
N ASN A 286 -12.80 19.56 32.88
CA ASN A 286 -12.18 20.77 32.30
C ASN A 286 -12.75 22.13 32.77
N PHE A 287 -13.57 22.17 33.83
CA PHE A 287 -14.28 23.35 34.31
C PHE A 287 -13.70 23.87 35.65
N THR A 288 -12.37 23.95 35.78
CA THR A 288 -11.70 24.28 37.05
C THR A 288 -11.71 25.76 37.41
N ASP A 289 -11.76 26.66 36.42
CA ASP A 289 -11.49 28.09 36.63
C ASP A 289 -12.76 28.93 36.91
N GLY A 290 -13.93 28.27 36.85
CA GLY A 290 -15.23 28.83 37.22
C GLY A 290 -15.85 29.72 36.14
N ILE A 291 -17.13 30.05 36.33
CA ILE A 291 -17.83 31.05 35.52
C ILE A 291 -17.50 32.42 36.13
N GLU A 292 -16.86 33.31 35.35
CA GLU A 292 -16.49 34.65 35.85
C GLU A 292 -17.70 35.41 36.41
N ILE A 293 -17.53 35.99 37.60
CA ILE A 293 -18.57 36.76 38.29
C ILE A 293 -18.77 38.10 37.55
N GLY A 294 -19.72 38.09 36.62
CA GLY A 294 -20.03 39.17 35.69
C GLY A 294 -20.92 38.73 34.53
N TRP A 295 -20.95 37.42 34.23
CA TRP A 295 -21.69 36.83 33.11
C TRP A 295 -23.20 36.61 33.35
N ASP A 296 -23.76 37.16 34.44
CA ASP A 296 -25.19 37.00 34.81
C ASP A 296 -26.19 37.57 33.78
N TYR A 297 -25.76 38.46 32.87
CA TYR A 297 -26.60 39.05 31.82
C TYR A 297 -25.82 39.30 30.52
N PHE A 298 -26.10 38.52 29.48
CA PHE A 298 -25.64 38.84 28.13
C PHE A 298 -26.54 39.87 27.44
N HIS A 299 -25.91 40.90 26.87
CA HIS A 299 -26.59 42.06 26.32
C HIS A 299 -27.30 41.74 24.99
N GLY A 300 -28.64 41.85 24.96
CA GLY A 300 -29.39 42.10 23.72
C GLY A 300 -30.51 41.13 23.36
N ALA A 301 -30.82 40.10 24.17
CA ALA A 301 -31.92 39.17 23.89
C ALA A 301 -32.69 38.76 25.17
N ASP A 302 -33.99 39.04 25.20
CA ASP A 302 -34.91 38.85 26.35
C ASP A 302 -35.39 37.37 26.52
N TYR A 303 -34.50 36.36 26.41
CA TYR A 303 -34.92 34.95 26.19
C TYR A 303 -34.26 33.85 27.07
N GLY A 304 -34.90 33.55 28.20
CA GLY A 304 -35.34 32.19 28.57
C GLY A 304 -34.35 31.11 29.03
N ALA A 305 -33.18 30.95 28.43
CA ALA A 305 -32.24 29.88 28.77
C ALA A 305 -31.25 30.28 29.88
N LYS A 306 -30.79 29.31 30.67
CA LYS A 306 -29.79 29.51 31.73
C LYS A 306 -28.72 28.41 31.71
N ALA A 307 -27.47 28.83 31.78
CA ALA A 307 -26.31 27.98 32.07
C ALA A 307 -25.93 28.08 33.56
N GLN A 308 -25.45 26.99 34.15
CA GLN A 308 -24.96 26.95 35.53
C GLN A 308 -23.90 25.86 35.67
N LEU A 309 -22.79 26.14 36.37
CA LEU A 309 -21.88 25.09 36.83
C LEU A 309 -22.55 24.30 37.96
N ILE A 310 -22.52 22.96 37.86
CA ILE A 310 -23.00 22.05 38.89
C ILE A 310 -21.87 21.15 39.39
N THR A 311 -21.97 20.75 40.65
CA THR A 311 -21.11 19.73 41.24
C THR A 311 -21.92 18.44 41.41
N ASP A 312 -21.41 17.33 40.91
CA ASP A 312 -22.00 16.00 41.14
C ASP A 312 -20.99 14.98 41.66
N GLY A 313 -21.46 13.79 42.03
CA GLY A 313 -20.64 12.75 42.65
C GLY A 313 -19.80 11.91 41.69
N TYR A 314 -19.83 12.20 40.38
CA TYR A 314 -19.17 11.41 39.34
C TYR A 314 -18.04 12.19 38.65
N SER A 315 -18.24 13.45 38.27
CA SER A 315 -17.27 14.22 37.46
C SER A 315 -16.63 15.43 38.16
N GLY A 316 -17.13 15.83 39.33
CA GLY A 316 -16.63 17.00 40.06
C GLY A 316 -17.32 18.29 39.63
N ASN A 317 -17.06 18.82 38.43
CA ASN A 317 -17.68 20.05 37.91
C ASN A 317 -18.20 19.84 36.49
N ALA A 318 -19.51 19.98 36.28
CA ALA A 318 -20.17 19.85 34.98
C ALA A 318 -20.97 21.11 34.59
N LEU A 319 -21.21 21.31 33.29
CA LEU A 319 -22.06 22.39 32.77
C LEU A 319 -23.52 21.95 32.67
N ARG A 320 -24.43 22.62 33.38
CA ARG A 320 -25.89 22.44 33.24
C ARG A 320 -26.51 23.55 32.40
N LEU A 321 -27.28 23.16 31.38
CA LEU A 321 -28.14 24.04 30.59
C LEU A 321 -29.63 23.76 30.86
N THR A 322 -30.43 24.81 31.02
CA THR A 322 -31.88 24.74 31.30
C THR A 322 -32.68 25.76 30.49
N ASP A 323 -33.77 25.34 29.84
CA ASP A 323 -34.75 26.26 29.22
C ASP A 323 -35.86 26.61 30.23
N THR A 324 -36.14 27.91 30.41
CA THR A 324 -37.04 28.40 31.45
C THR A 324 -38.18 29.33 30.99
N THR A 325 -38.32 29.73 29.71
CA THR A 325 -39.49 30.55 29.29
C THR A 325 -40.14 30.22 27.93
N SER A 326 -41.48 30.17 27.97
CA SER A 326 -42.33 29.98 26.80
C SER A 326 -42.47 31.24 25.95
N SER A 327 -42.23 31.08 24.65
CA SER A 327 -42.73 31.89 23.51
C SER A 327 -42.39 33.39 23.42
N VAL A 328 -41.49 33.73 22.50
CA VAL A 328 -41.49 34.97 21.68
C VAL A 328 -40.88 34.65 20.31
N TYR A 329 -41.44 35.23 19.23
CA TYR A 329 -40.94 35.18 17.85
C TYR A 329 -40.42 36.57 17.42
N LYS A 330 -39.44 36.64 16.51
CA LYS A 330 -39.15 37.87 15.76
C LYS A 330 -40.29 38.16 14.77
N ALA A 331 -40.59 39.45 14.56
CA ALA A 331 -41.72 39.91 13.73
C ALA A 331 -41.61 39.56 12.23
N ASN A 332 -40.46 39.07 11.77
CA ASN A 332 -40.18 38.63 10.39
C ASN A 332 -40.27 37.10 10.19
N GLY A 333 -40.56 36.32 11.24
CA GLY A 333 -40.70 34.86 11.14
C GLY A 333 -39.38 34.07 11.03
N SER A 334 -38.21 34.71 11.16
CA SER A 334 -36.92 34.01 11.20
C SER A 334 -36.62 33.45 12.60
N LEU A 335 -36.03 32.26 12.66
CA LEU A 335 -35.46 31.68 13.89
C LEU A 335 -34.31 32.56 14.41
N ASP A 336 -34.10 32.56 15.73
CA ASP A 336 -32.98 33.23 16.40
C ASP A 336 -32.36 32.23 17.39
N GLU A 337 -31.43 31.42 16.89
CA GLU A 337 -30.80 30.30 17.59
C GLU A 337 -29.57 30.78 18.35
N ARG A 338 -29.74 31.29 19.58
CA ARG A 338 -28.60 31.66 20.45
C ARG A 338 -28.85 31.32 21.91
N CYS A 339 -28.15 30.28 22.38
CA CYS A 339 -27.72 30.13 23.76
C CYS A 339 -26.25 29.70 23.65
N ILE A 340 -25.33 30.60 23.97
CA ILE A 340 -23.90 30.41 23.72
C ILE A 340 -23.19 30.31 25.06
N TRP A 341 -22.79 29.11 25.42
CA TRP A 341 -21.64 28.91 26.30
C TRP A 341 -20.47 28.52 25.39
N GLN A 342 -19.30 29.10 25.63
CA GLN A 342 -18.12 28.98 24.78
C GLN A 342 -17.06 28.21 25.54
N THR A 343 -16.53 27.13 24.94
CA THR A 343 -15.66 26.19 25.66
C THR A 343 -14.19 26.49 25.46
N GLU A 344 -13.79 26.74 24.20
CA GLU A 344 -12.39 26.77 23.79
C GLU A 344 -12.26 27.49 22.43
N GLU A 345 -11.11 28.13 22.20
CA GLU A 345 -10.70 28.72 20.91
C GLU A 345 -9.40 28.03 20.48
N ILE A 346 -9.50 27.11 19.51
CA ILE A 346 -8.34 26.35 19.03
C ILE A 346 -7.79 27.06 17.79
N THR A 347 -6.51 27.46 17.84
CA THR A 347 -5.83 28.04 16.69
C THR A 347 -5.47 26.92 15.72
N VAL A 348 -5.92 27.06 14.48
CA VAL A 348 -5.67 26.13 13.38
C VAL A 348 -4.46 26.65 12.58
N ASP A 349 -3.46 25.81 12.37
CA ASP A 349 -2.23 26.20 11.64
C ASP A 349 -2.49 26.31 10.13
N ASP A 350 -1.67 27.08 9.42
CA ASP A 350 -1.84 27.38 7.98
C ASP A 350 -1.64 26.14 7.07
N SER A 351 -1.46 24.92 7.61
CA SER A 351 -1.24 23.65 6.90
C SER A 351 -2.44 22.69 6.85
N THR A 352 -3.45 22.87 7.70
CA THR A 352 -4.44 21.82 8.06
C THR A 352 -5.76 21.92 7.27
N TRP A 353 -5.71 22.09 5.95
CA TRP A 353 -6.92 22.23 5.14
C TRP A 353 -7.52 20.87 4.78
N GLU A 354 -8.83 20.69 5.00
CA GLU A 354 -9.58 19.44 4.74
C GLU A 354 -9.26 18.27 5.69
N ASP A 355 -8.49 18.52 6.76
CA ASP A 355 -8.29 17.57 7.86
C ASP A 355 -9.61 17.23 8.57
N GLU A 356 -9.84 15.94 8.86
CA GLU A 356 -10.96 15.50 9.71
C GLU A 356 -10.59 15.65 11.21
N TYR A 357 -11.57 15.98 12.04
CA TYR A 357 -11.45 16.11 13.48
C TYR A 357 -12.61 15.37 14.16
N GLN A 358 -12.34 14.70 15.29
CA GLN A 358 -13.35 14.12 16.15
C GLN A 358 -13.51 14.95 17.43
N LEU A 359 -14.76 15.32 17.71
CA LEU A 359 -15.18 15.82 19.01
C LEU A 359 -15.78 14.67 19.83
N SER A 360 -15.33 14.51 21.07
CA SER A 360 -15.94 13.69 22.12
C SER A 360 -16.43 14.58 23.26
N TYR A 361 -17.56 14.22 23.88
CA TYR A 361 -18.04 14.84 25.12
C TYR A 361 -18.94 13.90 25.92
N TYR A 362 -19.03 14.08 27.23
CA TYR A 362 -20.02 13.40 28.06
C TYR A 362 -21.30 14.22 28.23
N TYR A 363 -22.44 13.53 28.27
CA TYR A 363 -23.76 14.14 28.29
C TYR A 363 -24.79 13.29 29.08
N ARG A 364 -25.74 13.96 29.76
CA ARG A 364 -26.99 13.34 30.24
C ARG A 364 -28.20 14.29 30.21
N GLN A 365 -29.41 13.73 30.05
CA GLN A 365 -30.67 14.45 30.27
C GLN A 365 -31.34 14.05 31.59
N THR A 366 -31.79 15.02 32.38
CA THR A 366 -32.51 14.78 33.65
C THR A 366 -33.92 15.36 33.70
N GLY A 367 -34.41 15.94 32.61
CA GLY A 367 -35.79 16.44 32.49
C GLY A 367 -36.18 16.78 31.05
N GLY A 368 -37.48 17.02 30.81
CA GLY A 368 -38.01 17.37 29.48
C GLY A 368 -38.15 16.18 28.54
N ASN A 369 -38.72 16.42 27.34
CA ASN A 369 -38.85 15.40 26.29
C ASN A 369 -38.64 16.07 24.93
N THR A 370 -37.41 16.03 24.43
CA THR A 370 -36.90 16.94 23.39
C THR A 370 -35.77 16.29 22.58
N ASN A 371 -36.03 16.05 21.30
CA ASN A 371 -35.19 15.21 20.44
C ASN A 371 -34.03 15.95 19.73
N ASN A 372 -33.78 17.23 20.08
CA ASN A 372 -32.95 18.14 19.27
C ASN A 372 -31.85 18.85 20.10
N ASN A 373 -31.14 18.13 20.96
CA ASN A 373 -29.89 18.63 21.54
C ASN A 373 -28.69 18.21 20.69
N TYR A 374 -27.71 19.09 20.58
CA TYR A 374 -26.50 18.86 19.81
C TYR A 374 -25.44 19.87 20.27
N VAL A 375 -24.18 19.59 19.95
CA VAL A 375 -23.09 20.55 20.02
C VAL A 375 -22.87 21.09 18.61
N MET A 376 -22.88 22.41 18.48
CA MET A 376 -22.55 23.10 17.24
C MET A 376 -21.06 23.42 17.24
N ILE A 377 -20.43 23.32 16.08
CA ILE A 377 -19.06 23.75 15.83
C ILE A 377 -19.10 24.87 14.79
N TYR A 378 -18.44 25.99 15.05
CA TYR A 378 -18.29 27.09 14.09
C TYR A 378 -16.83 27.23 13.66
N PHE A 379 -16.63 27.44 12.36
CA PHE A 379 -15.32 27.63 11.75
C PHE A 379 -15.13 29.09 11.33
N TRP A 380 -14.14 29.76 11.91
CA TRP A 380 -13.92 31.21 11.74
C TRP A 380 -12.66 31.52 10.93
N LYS A 381 -12.75 32.49 10.03
CA LYS A 381 -11.64 32.92 9.14
C LYS A 381 -10.68 33.94 9.75
N ASP A 382 -11.17 34.75 10.68
CA ASP A 382 -10.47 35.88 11.28
C ASP A 382 -10.71 35.88 12.81
N ASN A 383 -9.83 36.54 13.57
CA ASN A 383 -10.02 36.76 15.01
C ASN A 383 -11.37 37.47 15.27
N HIS A 384 -12.14 36.95 16.23
CA HIS A 384 -13.40 37.54 16.67
C HIS A 384 -13.37 37.84 18.17
N GLU A 385 -14.12 38.85 18.65
CA GLU A 385 -14.22 39.13 20.08
C GLU A 385 -15.27 38.23 20.73
N LEU A 386 -14.82 37.41 21.69
CA LEU A 386 -15.65 36.52 22.51
C LEU A 386 -16.89 37.27 23.06
N GLY A 387 -18.07 36.69 22.85
CA GLY A 387 -19.33 37.20 23.41
C GLY A 387 -20.02 38.36 22.66
N GLN A 388 -19.43 38.96 21.61
CA GLN A 388 -20.16 39.95 20.80
C GLN A 388 -21.12 39.22 19.84
N GLY A 389 -22.38 39.10 20.27
CA GLY A 389 -23.37 38.17 19.73
C GLY A 389 -23.40 38.02 18.20
N VAL A 390 -22.98 36.83 17.75
CA VAL A 390 -22.76 36.37 16.36
C VAL A 390 -23.38 37.25 15.27
N SER A 391 -22.54 38.09 14.67
CA SER A 391 -22.80 38.58 13.32
C SER A 391 -22.26 37.51 12.36
N GLN A 392 -23.03 37.09 11.36
CA GLN A 392 -22.63 36.03 10.41
C GLN A 392 -21.43 36.42 9.51
N SER A 393 -20.85 37.60 9.70
CA SER A 393 -19.66 38.07 8.99
C SER A 393 -18.40 37.52 9.67
N GLY A 394 -17.86 36.41 9.17
CA GLY A 394 -16.59 35.82 9.64
C GLY A 394 -16.59 34.29 9.76
N ILE A 395 -17.79 33.69 9.84
CA ILE A 395 -17.98 32.23 9.82
C ILE A 395 -17.84 31.73 8.37
N ILE A 396 -17.03 30.68 8.19
CA ILE A 396 -16.84 29.97 6.93
C ILE A 396 -17.95 28.93 6.77
N GLU A 397 -18.10 28.06 7.77
CA GLU A 397 -19.07 26.97 7.81
C GLU A 397 -19.43 26.61 9.27
N GLN A 398 -20.34 25.66 9.46
CA GLN A 398 -20.73 25.12 10.77
C GLN A 398 -20.98 23.62 10.68
N ALA A 399 -20.55 22.86 11.69
CA ALA A 399 -20.83 21.42 11.85
C ALA A 399 -21.67 21.14 13.10
N LYS A 400 -22.21 19.91 13.22
CA LYS A 400 -23.02 19.49 14.36
C LYS A 400 -22.65 18.08 14.80
N VAL A 401 -22.44 17.90 16.10
CA VAL A 401 -22.35 16.58 16.73
C VAL A 401 -23.56 16.42 17.64
N ALA A 402 -24.35 15.37 17.43
CA ALA A 402 -25.57 15.11 18.18
C ALA A 402 -25.59 13.66 18.68
N PRO A 403 -26.15 13.38 19.86
CA PRO A 403 -26.41 12.00 20.26
C PRO A 403 -27.47 11.40 19.33
N SER A 404 -27.20 10.22 18.77
CA SER A 404 -28.11 9.54 17.84
C SER A 404 -29.41 9.03 18.48
N ALA A 405 -29.50 9.04 19.82
CA ALA A 405 -30.72 8.82 20.57
C ALA A 405 -30.75 9.66 21.86
N VAL A 406 -31.95 10.11 22.26
CA VAL A 406 -32.15 10.92 23.46
C VAL A 406 -32.67 10.08 24.62
N TYR A 407 -31.91 10.05 25.71
CA TYR A 407 -32.22 9.30 26.93
C TYR A 407 -32.53 10.25 28.09
N THR A 408 -33.69 10.03 28.75
CA THR A 408 -34.19 10.86 29.86
C THR A 408 -34.02 10.22 31.24
N ASP A 409 -33.13 9.22 31.33
CA ASP A 409 -32.88 8.41 32.53
C ASP A 409 -31.81 8.98 33.49
N GLY A 410 -31.21 10.11 33.14
CA GLY A 410 -30.18 10.77 33.93
C GLY A 410 -28.81 10.08 33.96
N GLN A 411 -28.57 9.06 33.12
CA GLN A 411 -27.26 8.40 33.03
C GLN A 411 -26.32 9.19 32.11
N TRP A 412 -25.07 9.35 32.55
CA TRP A 412 -23.96 9.89 31.74
C TRP A 412 -23.65 8.95 30.58
N ARG A 413 -23.46 9.53 29.39
CA ARG A 413 -23.09 8.83 28.15
C ARG A 413 -22.05 9.66 27.41
N GLN A 414 -21.07 8.99 26.81
CA GLN A 414 -20.16 9.62 25.85
C GLN A 414 -20.88 9.79 24.51
N VAL A 415 -20.63 10.91 23.85
CA VAL A 415 -21.07 11.20 22.48
C VAL A 415 -19.85 11.65 21.72
N TYR A 416 -19.65 11.11 20.53
CA TYR A 416 -18.61 11.58 19.61
C TYR A 416 -19.15 11.79 18.20
N GLY A 417 -18.45 12.59 17.42
CA GLY A 417 -18.74 12.78 16.00
C GLY A 417 -17.57 13.42 15.28
N THR A 418 -17.34 13.00 14.04
CA THR A 418 -16.30 13.54 13.16
C THR A 418 -16.84 14.66 12.28
N PHE A 419 -15.96 15.56 11.88
CA PHE A 419 -16.23 16.63 10.94
C PHE A 419 -14.93 17.10 10.27
N ILE A 420 -15.04 17.61 9.05
CA ILE A 420 -13.90 18.16 8.30
C ILE A 420 -13.75 19.65 8.61
N VAL A 421 -12.52 20.12 8.82
CA VAL A 421 -12.21 21.55 9.01
C VAL A 421 -12.15 22.25 7.64
N PRO A 422 -13.01 23.26 7.39
CA PRO A 422 -13.03 23.97 6.11
C PRO A 422 -11.73 24.74 5.86
N LYS A 423 -11.38 24.87 4.58
CA LYS A 423 -10.26 25.71 4.14
C LYS A 423 -10.40 27.18 4.60
N ASP A 424 -9.27 27.80 4.93
CA ASP A 424 -9.13 29.13 5.53
C ASP A 424 -9.63 29.27 6.99
N THR A 425 -9.98 28.18 7.67
CA THR A 425 -10.31 28.22 9.11
C THR A 425 -9.08 28.54 9.94
N LYS A 426 -9.19 29.53 10.82
CA LYS A 426 -8.18 29.88 11.83
C LYS A 426 -8.58 29.53 13.24
N TYR A 427 -9.87 29.52 13.52
CA TYR A 427 -10.40 29.21 14.85
C TYR A 427 -11.61 28.29 14.78
N ILE A 428 -11.61 27.27 15.63
CA ILE A 428 -12.75 26.37 15.87
C ILE A 428 -13.41 26.79 17.19
N GLU A 429 -14.72 27.04 17.16
CA GLU A 429 -15.53 27.39 18.34
C GLU A 429 -16.57 26.28 18.60
N ILE A 430 -16.55 25.69 19.79
CA ILE A 430 -17.49 24.65 20.22
C ILE A 430 -18.59 25.28 21.08
N VAL A 431 -19.86 24.98 20.77
CA VAL A 431 -21.05 25.57 21.42
C VAL A 431 -22.12 24.51 21.71
N PRO A 432 -22.31 24.05 22.97
CA PRO A 432 -23.41 23.15 23.33
C PRO A 432 -24.77 23.85 23.21
N MET A 433 -25.65 23.33 22.36
CA MET A 433 -26.92 23.95 21.98
C MET A 433 -28.13 23.23 22.58
N VAL A 434 -29.12 24.01 23.03
CA VAL A 434 -30.43 23.52 23.50
C VAL A 434 -31.53 24.14 22.65
N ASN A 435 -32.27 23.31 21.91
CA ASN A 435 -33.31 23.78 21.00
C ASN A 435 -34.61 24.15 21.75
N LYS A 436 -35.24 25.24 21.33
CA LYS A 436 -36.34 25.96 22.00
C LYS A 436 -37.69 25.22 21.85
N SER A 437 -37.84 24.10 22.53
CA SER A 437 -39.07 23.33 22.63
C SER A 437 -39.67 23.44 24.04
N LYS A 438 -41.00 23.44 24.14
CA LYS A 438 -41.79 23.80 25.33
C LYS A 438 -41.75 22.76 26.46
N SER A 439 -40.56 22.39 26.93
CA SER A 439 -40.39 21.44 28.04
C SER A 439 -39.29 21.90 28.99
N SER A 440 -39.45 21.55 30.27
CA SER A 440 -38.49 21.84 31.34
C SER A 440 -37.26 20.92 31.24
N ALA A 441 -36.54 21.02 30.12
CA ALA A 441 -35.43 20.15 29.81
C ALA A 441 -34.15 20.60 30.52
N ILE A 442 -33.39 19.62 31.01
CA ILE A 442 -32.14 19.82 31.75
C ILE A 442 -31.09 18.93 31.09
N TYR A 443 -30.05 19.58 30.53
CA TYR A 443 -28.93 18.96 29.86
C TYR A 443 -27.68 19.22 30.69
N ASP A 444 -26.97 18.18 31.10
CA ASP A 444 -25.64 18.31 31.72
C ASP A 444 -24.58 17.81 30.73
N TYR A 445 -23.48 18.55 30.60
CA TYR A 445 -22.34 18.24 29.73
C TYR A 445 -21.04 18.24 30.54
N ASP A 446 -20.09 17.38 30.16
CA ASP A 446 -18.76 17.31 30.74
C ASP A 446 -17.69 16.89 29.71
N GLU A 447 -16.42 17.09 30.05
CA GLU A 447 -15.24 16.50 29.37
C GLU A 447 -15.30 16.57 27.83
N PHE A 448 -15.38 17.79 27.30
CA PHE A 448 -15.19 18.05 25.87
C PHE A 448 -13.72 17.82 25.49
N VAL A 449 -13.48 17.02 24.45
CA VAL A 449 -12.17 16.70 23.90
C VAL A 449 -12.27 16.78 22.37
N LEU A 450 -11.47 17.64 21.74
CA LEU A 450 -11.35 17.73 20.29
C LEU A 450 -9.95 17.30 19.85
N TYR A 451 -9.86 16.41 18.85
CA TYR A 451 -8.60 15.98 18.26
C TYR A 451 -8.75 15.74 16.76
N LYS A 452 -7.64 15.77 16.03
CA LYS A 452 -7.58 15.58 14.57
C LYS A 452 -7.66 14.10 14.21
N THR A 453 -8.70 13.67 13.49
CA THR A 453 -8.77 12.35 12.87
C THR A 453 -8.06 12.40 11.51
N GLY A 454 -6.75 12.20 11.54
CA GLY A 454 -5.89 12.29 10.35
C GLY A 454 -4.41 12.14 10.70
N GLU A 455 -4.04 12.51 11.93
CA GLU A 455 -2.83 12.03 12.62
C GLU A 455 -3.09 10.69 13.34
N GLY A 456 -4.16 9.99 12.96
CA GLY A 456 -4.54 8.64 13.39
C GLY A 456 -4.42 7.62 12.27
N GLY A 457 -3.38 7.74 11.45
CA GLY A 457 -3.06 6.78 10.39
C GLY A 457 -2.25 5.60 10.93
N SER A 458 -2.93 4.64 11.56
CA SER A 458 -2.39 3.28 11.63
C SER A 458 -2.05 2.81 10.21
N THR A 459 -1.06 1.99 9.91
CA THR A 459 -0.01 1.27 10.65
C THR A 459 -0.36 0.75 12.07
N GLU A 460 -0.39 -0.58 12.23
CA GLU A 460 0.46 -1.11 13.30
C GLU A 460 1.93 -0.90 12.87
N LEU A 461 2.43 0.32 13.07
CA LEU A 461 3.82 0.64 13.48
C LEU A 461 3.96 0.23 14.95
N SER A 462 3.42 -0.96 15.19
CA SER A 462 2.93 -1.51 16.44
C SER A 462 2.41 -0.45 17.41
N TYR A 463 1.53 0.46 16.97
CA TYR A 463 0.96 1.51 17.82
C TYR A 463 -0.23 1.02 18.65
N ASN A 464 -0.42 1.58 19.85
CA ASN A 464 -1.70 1.40 20.55
C ASN A 464 -2.80 2.28 19.94
N SER A 465 -4.07 1.94 20.15
CA SER A 465 -5.25 2.65 19.61
C SER A 465 -5.36 4.13 20.01
N ASN A 466 -4.44 4.62 20.85
CA ASN A 466 -4.43 5.96 21.43
C ASN A 466 -3.11 6.70 21.07
N GLY A 467 -2.23 6.13 20.23
CA GLY A 467 -0.98 6.76 19.79
C GLY A 467 0.11 6.90 20.88
N ILE A 468 0.10 6.08 21.93
CA ILE A 468 0.97 6.25 23.10
C ILE A 468 2.29 5.48 22.99
N TYR A 469 2.24 4.23 22.53
CA TYR A 469 3.39 3.33 22.47
C TYR A 469 3.63 2.85 21.04
N ALA A 470 4.88 2.79 20.60
CA ALA A 470 5.35 2.12 19.37
C ALA A 470 5.97 0.75 19.71
N LEU A 471 6.03 -0.20 18.77
CA LEU A 471 7.01 -1.31 18.77
C LEU A 471 7.68 -1.34 17.41
N GLU A 472 9.00 -1.33 17.43
CA GLU A 472 9.84 -1.24 16.24
C GLU A 472 10.86 -2.38 16.20
N THR A 473 11.37 -2.62 15.01
CA THR A 473 12.41 -3.59 14.67
C THR A 473 13.21 -3.02 13.50
N ASP A 474 14.42 -3.51 13.25
CA ASP A 474 15.25 -3.09 12.11
C ASP A 474 14.65 -3.47 10.73
N GLY A 475 13.47 -4.09 10.71
CA GLY A 475 12.72 -4.47 9.51
C GLY A 475 11.57 -5.45 9.77
N THR A 476 10.76 -5.67 8.75
CA THR A 476 9.76 -6.77 8.67
C THR A 476 10.37 -8.01 7.98
N PHE A 477 11.25 -7.80 6.99
CA PHE A 477 11.92 -8.84 6.23
C PHE A 477 13.40 -8.95 6.58
N PHE A 478 13.84 -10.15 7.00
CA PHE A 478 15.22 -10.45 7.36
C PHE A 478 15.80 -11.54 6.48
N TYR A 479 17.10 -11.50 6.27
CA TYR A 479 17.82 -12.55 5.55
C TYR A 479 18.29 -13.64 6.52
N ASN A 480 18.47 -14.86 6.02
CA ASN A 480 18.92 -16.02 6.80
C ASN A 480 20.30 -15.83 7.44
N ASP A 481 21.15 -14.97 6.88
CA ASP A 481 22.46 -14.58 7.43
C ASP A 481 22.42 -13.35 8.35
N THR A 482 21.26 -12.70 8.53
CA THR A 482 21.08 -11.64 9.52
C THR A 482 21.26 -12.23 10.92
N LYS A 483 22.19 -11.70 11.70
CA LYS A 483 22.58 -12.25 13.01
C LYS A 483 21.64 -11.87 14.14
N SER A 484 21.05 -10.67 14.06
CA SER A 484 20.15 -10.12 15.05
C SER A 484 19.35 -8.95 14.48
N THR A 485 18.26 -8.62 15.13
CA THR A 485 17.58 -7.31 15.04
C THR A 485 17.51 -6.72 16.45
N ASP A 486 17.62 -5.41 16.59
CA ASP A 486 17.09 -4.75 17.78
C ASP A 486 15.55 -4.69 17.71
N VAL A 487 14.93 -4.62 18.88
CA VAL A 487 13.49 -4.59 19.11
C VAL A 487 13.20 -3.60 20.23
N SER A 488 12.39 -2.58 19.97
CA SER A 488 12.06 -1.53 20.95
C SER A 488 10.56 -1.49 21.25
N VAL A 489 10.21 -0.87 22.37
CA VAL A 489 8.95 -0.12 22.52
C VAL A 489 9.30 1.29 22.95
N GLU A 490 8.78 2.29 22.24
CA GLU A 490 8.93 3.71 22.56
C GLU A 490 7.60 4.30 23.07
N ILE A 491 7.67 5.35 23.90
CA ILE A 491 6.54 6.21 24.28
C ILE A 491 6.60 7.48 23.42
N LEU A 492 5.64 7.65 22.49
CA LEU A 492 5.71 8.69 21.45
C LEU A 492 5.58 10.12 21.98
N ASP A 493 4.85 10.33 23.07
CA ASP A 493 4.72 11.64 23.73
C ASP A 493 5.12 11.54 25.20
N MET A 494 6.44 11.58 25.42
CA MET A 494 7.05 11.54 26.74
C MET A 494 6.79 12.78 27.61
N ASP A 495 6.43 13.91 27.01
CA ASP A 495 6.08 15.12 27.77
C ASP A 495 4.67 15.01 28.36
N THR A 496 3.71 14.43 27.61
CA THR A 496 2.34 14.16 28.08
C THR A 496 2.27 12.92 28.99
N TYR A 497 2.99 11.84 28.66
CA TYR A 497 2.83 10.52 29.31
C TYR A 497 4.02 10.09 30.19
N SER A 498 4.78 11.04 30.73
CA SER A 498 6.01 10.81 31.51
C SER A 498 5.89 9.79 32.66
N GLU A 499 4.70 9.57 33.22
CA GLU A 499 4.46 8.56 34.27
C GLU A 499 4.53 7.12 33.76
N LEU A 500 4.26 6.88 32.48
CA LEU A 500 4.28 5.54 31.86
C LEU A 500 5.70 4.97 31.74
N ALA A 501 6.72 5.83 31.71
CA ALA A 501 8.14 5.44 31.77
C ALA A 501 8.53 4.71 33.07
N SER A 502 7.67 4.70 34.09
CA SER A 502 7.84 3.84 35.28
C SER A 502 7.47 2.36 35.04
N GLY A 503 6.84 2.04 33.91
CA GLY A 503 6.42 0.70 33.50
C GLY A 503 7.54 -0.19 32.96
N SER A 504 7.14 -1.29 32.32
CA SER A 504 8.08 -2.27 31.74
C SER A 504 7.45 -3.13 30.66
N VAL A 505 8.27 -3.73 29.80
CA VAL A 505 7.85 -4.44 28.59
C VAL A 505 8.35 -5.89 28.59
N GLU A 506 7.49 -6.83 28.18
CA GLU A 506 7.87 -8.21 27.87
C GLU A 506 7.83 -8.43 26.36
N PHE A 507 8.90 -9.01 25.81
CA PHE A 507 9.00 -9.37 24.39
C PHE A 507 9.01 -10.89 24.22
N ARG A 508 8.25 -11.40 23.25
CA ARG A 508 8.12 -12.83 22.93
C ARG A 508 8.02 -13.04 21.43
N LEU A 509 8.66 -14.08 20.90
CA LEU A 509 8.56 -14.48 19.49
C LEU A 509 7.84 -15.83 19.40
N TYR A 510 6.91 -15.94 18.45
CA TYR A 510 6.07 -17.11 18.23
C TYR A 510 6.21 -17.66 16.80
N ASP A 511 6.05 -18.97 16.71
CA ASP A 511 5.99 -19.80 15.51
C ASP A 511 4.60 -20.46 15.54
N GLY A 512 3.64 -19.90 14.82
CA GLY A 512 2.21 -20.13 15.07
C GLY A 512 1.83 -19.82 16.53
N GLU A 513 1.16 -20.75 17.23
CA GLU A 513 0.82 -20.60 18.65
C GLU A 513 2.02 -20.82 19.61
N LYS A 514 3.17 -21.27 19.12
CA LYS A 514 4.28 -21.76 19.94
C LYS A 514 5.31 -20.65 20.19
N CYS A 515 5.39 -20.19 21.43
CA CYS A 515 6.46 -19.29 21.86
C CYS A 515 7.84 -19.98 21.70
N ILE A 516 8.67 -19.45 20.80
CA ILE A 516 10.02 -19.94 20.52
C ILE A 516 11.11 -19.15 21.24
N TRP A 517 10.85 -17.88 21.57
CA TRP A 517 11.78 -17.03 22.31
C TRP A 517 11.03 -16.03 23.21
N TYR A 518 11.69 -15.61 24.29
CA TYR A 518 11.30 -14.50 25.14
C TYR A 518 12.54 -13.93 25.82
N ASN A 519 12.46 -12.68 26.30
CA ASN A 519 13.56 -11.93 26.92
C ASN A 519 14.03 -12.44 28.32
N GLY A 520 14.01 -13.75 28.56
CA GLY A 520 14.53 -14.37 29.78
C GLY A 520 13.63 -14.26 31.01
N GLY A 521 12.45 -13.65 30.89
CA GLY A 521 11.42 -13.62 31.94
C GLY A 521 11.53 -12.45 32.92
N ASN A 522 12.45 -11.53 32.68
CA ASN A 522 12.47 -10.22 33.30
C ASN A 522 11.89 -9.20 32.31
N LYS A 523 10.92 -8.39 32.74
CA LYS A 523 10.44 -7.28 31.94
C LYS A 523 11.53 -6.21 31.83
N VAL A 524 11.61 -5.56 30.68
CA VAL A 524 12.57 -4.50 30.36
C VAL A 524 11.93 -3.18 30.79
N ALA A 525 12.57 -2.43 31.69
CA ALA A 525 12.07 -1.10 32.05
C ALA A 525 12.31 -0.11 30.90
N PHE A 526 11.44 0.89 30.77
CA PHE A 526 11.71 2.04 29.92
C PHE A 526 12.92 2.82 30.45
N ASP A 527 13.69 3.42 29.54
CA ASP A 527 14.79 4.32 29.88
C ASP A 527 14.31 5.75 30.12
N ALA A 528 15.25 6.71 30.22
CA ALA A 528 14.94 8.11 30.47
C ALA A 528 14.25 8.82 29.28
N ASN A 529 14.27 8.22 28.09
CA ASN A 529 13.64 8.72 26.87
C ASN A 529 12.33 7.99 26.55
N GLY A 530 11.88 7.07 27.42
CA GLY A 530 10.67 6.29 27.17
C GLY A 530 10.88 5.05 26.29
N VAL A 531 12.12 4.60 26.09
CA VAL A 531 12.44 3.46 25.22
C VAL A 531 12.80 2.21 26.04
N ALA A 532 12.17 1.08 25.72
CA ALA A 532 12.47 -0.24 26.27
C ALA A 532 12.98 -1.17 25.15
N LEU A 533 14.29 -1.41 25.10
CA LEU A 533 14.95 -2.11 23.99
C LEU A 533 15.56 -3.47 24.38
N VAL A 534 15.48 -4.45 23.46
CA VAL A 534 16.17 -5.74 23.51
C VAL A 534 16.71 -6.14 22.14
N THR A 535 17.87 -6.79 22.10
CA THR A 535 18.38 -7.43 20.87
C THR A 535 17.85 -8.86 20.76
N LEU A 536 17.19 -9.16 19.64
CA LEU A 536 16.74 -10.49 19.26
C LEU A 536 17.83 -11.19 18.42
N ASN A 537 18.55 -12.13 19.01
CA ASN A 537 19.65 -12.84 18.36
C ASN A 537 19.14 -14.01 17.48
N PHE A 538 19.15 -13.82 16.17
CA PHE A 538 18.75 -14.83 15.20
C PHE A 538 19.78 -15.97 15.07
N GLU A 539 21.08 -15.68 15.13
CA GLU A 539 22.15 -16.71 15.04
C GLU A 539 21.99 -17.78 16.14
N GLU A 540 21.65 -17.37 17.36
CA GLU A 540 21.34 -18.26 18.48
C GLU A 540 20.02 -19.04 18.27
N LEU A 541 18.99 -18.41 17.71
CA LEU A 541 17.70 -19.08 17.44
C LEU A 541 17.84 -20.15 16.35
N GLN A 542 18.46 -19.79 15.23
CA GLN A 542 18.73 -20.68 14.11
C GLN A 542 19.58 -21.87 14.55
N GLY A 543 20.64 -21.62 15.33
CA GLY A 543 21.50 -22.65 15.93
C GLY A 543 20.77 -23.60 16.91
N LEU A 544 19.61 -23.18 17.46
CA LEU A 544 18.71 -24.02 18.26
C LEU A 544 17.60 -24.70 17.44
N GLY A 545 17.58 -24.55 16.13
CA GLY A 545 16.53 -25.11 15.26
C GLY A 545 15.23 -24.31 15.28
N LYS A 546 15.26 -23.01 15.61
CA LYS A 546 14.12 -22.08 15.65
C LYS A 546 14.34 -20.94 14.66
N PHE A 547 13.27 -20.30 14.18
CA PHE A 547 13.37 -19.14 13.26
C PHE A 547 14.24 -19.47 12.02
N ASN A 548 13.89 -20.57 11.33
CA ASN A 548 14.64 -21.13 10.18
C ASN A 548 13.79 -21.33 8.93
N GLU A 549 12.47 -21.36 9.03
CA GLU A 549 11.58 -21.54 7.88
C GLU A 549 11.48 -20.24 7.08
N ILE A 550 11.81 -20.33 5.79
CA ILE A 550 11.77 -19.25 4.81
C ILE A 550 10.31 -18.94 4.39
N ASN A 551 9.96 -17.66 4.26
CA ASN A 551 8.63 -17.16 3.88
C ASN A 551 7.47 -17.58 4.83
N THR A 552 7.78 -18.08 6.03
CA THR A 552 6.82 -18.33 7.11
C THR A 552 6.74 -17.10 8.03
N PRO A 553 5.53 -16.61 8.39
CA PRO A 553 5.39 -15.52 9.37
C PRO A 553 5.73 -16.00 10.79
N TYR A 554 6.55 -15.23 11.48
CA TYR A 554 6.77 -15.34 12.93
C TYR A 554 6.18 -14.13 13.62
N CYS A 555 5.41 -14.35 14.68
CA CYS A 555 4.74 -13.27 15.40
C CYS A 555 5.62 -12.81 16.56
N LEU A 556 6.15 -11.58 16.48
CA LEU A 556 6.81 -10.89 17.58
C LEU A 556 5.75 -10.13 18.38
N LYS A 557 5.54 -10.49 19.65
CA LYS A 557 4.63 -9.80 20.57
C LYS A 557 5.42 -8.95 21.58
N ALA A 558 5.08 -7.66 21.66
CA ALA A 558 5.42 -6.82 22.81
C ALA A 558 4.21 -6.72 23.76
N THR A 559 4.45 -6.56 25.06
CA THR A 559 3.40 -6.40 26.07
C THR A 559 3.90 -5.45 27.15
N VAL A 560 3.20 -4.32 27.31
CA VAL A 560 3.56 -3.25 28.25
C VAL A 560 2.77 -3.42 29.54
N PHE A 561 3.45 -3.20 30.66
CA PHE A 561 2.94 -3.36 32.01
C PHE A 561 3.24 -2.15 32.87
N ASP A 562 2.34 -1.83 33.79
CA ASP A 562 2.55 -0.81 34.81
C ASP A 562 3.49 -1.29 35.94
N VAL A 563 3.76 -0.40 36.89
CA VAL A 563 4.51 -0.71 38.13
C VAL A 563 3.85 -1.78 39.03
N SER A 564 2.55 -2.05 38.85
CA SER A 564 1.82 -3.11 39.57
C SER A 564 1.85 -4.47 38.87
N THR A 565 2.51 -4.56 37.70
CA THR A 565 2.56 -5.71 36.78
C THR A 565 1.23 -6.06 36.11
N THR A 566 0.31 -5.10 36.06
CA THR A 566 -0.92 -5.15 35.26
C THR A 566 -0.58 -4.84 33.80
N GLU A 567 -1.11 -5.64 32.87
CA GLU A 567 -0.98 -5.41 31.42
C GLU A 567 -1.76 -4.15 31.04
N LEU A 568 -1.08 -3.19 30.42
CA LEU A 568 -1.68 -1.94 29.92
C LEU A 568 -2.06 -2.05 28.45
N TRP A 569 -1.23 -2.73 27.66
CA TRP A 569 -1.38 -2.88 26.22
C TRP A 569 -0.46 -4.00 25.70
N SER A 570 -0.81 -4.57 24.55
CA SER A 570 0.03 -5.51 23.83
C SER A 570 -0.22 -5.43 22.33
N VAL A 571 0.79 -5.79 21.54
CA VAL A 571 0.81 -5.59 20.08
C VAL A 571 1.70 -6.63 19.41
N THR A 572 1.52 -6.85 18.11
CA THR A 572 2.21 -7.90 17.37
C THR A 572 2.74 -7.43 16.01
N LYS A 573 4.04 -7.64 15.74
CA LYS A 573 4.63 -7.44 14.41
C LYS A 573 4.98 -8.80 13.80
N GLU A 574 4.65 -9.01 12.53
CA GLU A 574 5.14 -10.19 11.80
C GLU A 574 6.59 -9.96 11.36
N LEU A 575 7.44 -10.98 11.54
CA LEU A 575 8.80 -11.04 11.03
C LEU A 575 8.91 -12.24 10.07
N PHE A 576 9.64 -12.09 8.97
CA PHE A 576 9.88 -13.18 8.01
C PHE A 576 11.37 -13.38 7.77
N LEU A 577 11.73 -14.62 7.41
CA LEU A 577 13.06 -14.99 6.97
C LEU A 577 13.08 -15.28 5.46
N PHE A 578 14.10 -14.80 4.76
CA PHE A 578 14.35 -15.04 3.34
C PHE A 578 15.81 -15.42 3.08
N GLU A 579 16.11 -16.03 1.93
CA GLU A 579 17.49 -16.09 1.47
C GLU A 579 17.92 -14.66 1.06
N ARG A 580 19.19 -14.31 1.27
CA ARG A 580 19.72 -13.04 0.76
C ARG A 580 19.80 -13.11 -0.78
N PRO A 581 19.30 -12.11 -1.53
CA PRO A 581 19.42 -12.06 -2.97
C PRO A 581 20.87 -12.30 -3.41
N ALA A 582 21.08 -13.18 -4.39
CA ALA A 582 22.41 -13.63 -4.83
C ALA A 582 23.35 -12.50 -5.29
N TYR A 583 22.78 -11.32 -5.57
CA TYR A 583 23.46 -10.12 -6.06
C TYR A 583 23.62 -9.02 -4.98
N LEU A 584 23.18 -9.26 -3.74
CA LEU A 584 23.24 -8.32 -2.63
C LEU A 584 24.20 -8.84 -1.54
N SER A 585 25.14 -8.01 -1.08
CA SER A 585 26.06 -8.36 0.02
C SER A 585 25.41 -8.15 1.40
N ALA A 586 26.13 -8.54 2.47
CA ALA A 586 25.70 -8.29 3.85
C ALA A 586 25.78 -6.79 4.20
N GLU A 587 26.69 -6.08 3.55
CA GLU A 587 26.98 -4.65 3.68
C GLU A 587 26.17 -3.79 2.69
N GLY A 588 25.00 -4.27 2.24
CA GLY A 588 24.11 -3.55 1.33
C GLY A 588 24.61 -3.42 -0.12
N LYS A 589 25.87 -3.71 -0.45
CA LYS A 589 26.41 -3.52 -1.81
C LYS A 589 25.81 -4.47 -2.84
N PHE A 590 25.42 -3.93 -4.01
CA PHE A 590 24.92 -4.69 -5.15
C PHE A 590 26.03 -5.05 -6.14
N THR A 591 26.10 -6.32 -6.54
CA THR A 591 27.02 -6.83 -7.58
C THR A 591 26.27 -7.77 -8.53
N LYS A 592 26.32 -7.56 -9.86
CA LYS A 592 25.65 -8.46 -10.81
C LYS A 592 26.69 -9.38 -11.46
N PHE A 593 26.48 -10.69 -11.35
CA PHE A 593 27.40 -11.74 -11.84
C PHE A 593 28.81 -11.73 -11.24
N GLY A 594 28.99 -11.16 -10.04
CA GLY A 594 30.28 -11.11 -9.34
C GLY A 594 31.22 -10.00 -9.83
N GLU A 595 30.71 -9.03 -10.59
CA GLU A 595 31.38 -7.78 -10.92
C GLU A 595 30.59 -6.60 -10.30
N ASP A 596 31.30 -5.52 -9.94
CA ASP A 596 30.70 -4.28 -9.46
C ASP A 596 29.75 -3.72 -10.52
N PHE A 597 28.45 -3.65 -10.22
CA PHE A 597 27.45 -3.13 -11.14
C PHE A 597 26.86 -1.83 -10.60
N ASN A 598 27.36 -0.72 -11.11
CA ASN A 598 26.87 0.63 -10.81
C ASN A 598 25.68 0.92 -11.71
N PRO A 599 24.42 0.88 -11.23
CA PRO A 599 23.28 1.11 -12.08
C PRO A 599 23.18 2.60 -12.46
N ILE A 600 22.58 2.87 -13.61
CA ILE A 600 22.00 4.16 -13.97
C ILE A 600 20.65 3.83 -14.58
N VAL A 601 19.57 4.14 -13.86
CA VAL A 601 18.20 3.77 -14.25
C VAL A 601 17.59 4.83 -15.15
N GLY A 602 17.15 4.40 -16.33
CA GLY A 602 16.20 5.14 -17.15
C GLY A 602 14.77 4.74 -16.81
N TYR A 603 14.03 5.64 -16.18
CA TYR A 603 12.62 5.45 -15.88
C TYR A 603 11.75 6.02 -17.01
N HIS A 604 10.62 5.39 -17.29
CA HIS A 604 9.77 5.68 -18.45
C HIS A 604 10.53 5.64 -19.80
N VAL A 605 11.22 4.52 -20.07
CA VAL A 605 11.80 4.23 -21.40
C VAL A 605 10.75 3.50 -22.24
N GLN A 606 10.09 4.22 -23.15
CA GLN A 606 8.87 3.76 -23.83
C GLN A 606 9.01 2.37 -24.48
N GLU A 607 8.36 1.37 -23.86
CA GLU A 607 8.29 -0.04 -24.25
C GLU A 607 9.61 -0.75 -24.65
N ALA A 608 10.77 -0.17 -24.34
CA ALA A 608 12.10 -0.73 -24.59
C ALA A 608 12.27 -1.40 -25.97
N GLY A 609 11.83 -0.73 -27.04
CA GLY A 609 12.19 -1.11 -28.40
C GLY A 609 13.72 -1.08 -28.61
N ASP A 610 14.20 -1.83 -29.61
CA ASP A 610 15.64 -1.99 -29.91
C ASP A 610 16.40 -0.65 -29.95
N ASP A 611 15.82 0.36 -30.62
CA ASP A 611 16.39 1.69 -30.76
C ASP A 611 16.44 2.47 -29.43
N MET A 612 15.50 2.25 -28.51
CA MET A 612 15.46 2.91 -27.20
C MET A 612 16.45 2.30 -26.22
N ALA A 613 16.54 0.97 -26.16
CA ALA A 613 17.52 0.27 -25.34
C ALA A 613 18.96 0.60 -25.78
N LYS A 614 19.20 0.64 -27.10
CA LYS A 614 20.47 1.08 -27.69
C LYS A 614 20.80 2.53 -27.36
N ALA A 615 19.85 3.45 -27.54
CA ALA A 615 20.12 4.87 -27.36
C ALA A 615 20.26 5.26 -25.88
N ALA A 616 19.60 4.54 -24.96
CA ALA A 616 19.88 4.60 -23.52
C ALA A 616 21.34 4.19 -23.21
N GLN A 617 21.80 3.07 -23.78
CA GLN A 617 23.18 2.60 -23.63
C GLN A 617 24.21 3.62 -24.15
N GLU A 618 23.93 4.27 -25.28
CA GLU A 618 24.79 5.30 -25.86
C GLU A 618 24.95 6.55 -24.97
N GLY A 619 24.01 6.81 -24.05
CA GLY A 619 24.13 7.86 -23.02
C GLY A 619 24.63 7.38 -21.65
N GLY A 620 25.02 6.11 -21.52
CA GLY A 620 25.50 5.53 -20.26
C GLY A 620 24.41 5.02 -19.32
N VAL A 621 23.13 5.12 -19.69
CA VAL A 621 22.03 4.45 -18.97
C VAL A 621 22.15 2.94 -19.19
N ASN A 622 22.30 2.18 -18.12
CA ASN A 622 22.58 0.74 -18.18
C ASN A 622 21.48 -0.14 -17.54
N VAL A 623 20.47 0.47 -16.93
CA VAL A 623 19.21 -0.17 -16.52
C VAL A 623 18.05 0.63 -17.13
N VAL A 624 17.06 -0.05 -17.69
CA VAL A 624 15.84 0.58 -18.22
C VAL A 624 14.60 -0.01 -17.56
N GLN A 625 13.63 0.84 -17.24
CA GLN A 625 12.32 0.40 -16.77
C GLN A 625 11.57 -0.28 -17.92
N LEU A 626 10.99 -1.47 -17.66
CA LEU A 626 10.21 -2.21 -18.64
C LEU A 626 8.71 -1.86 -18.53
N GLY A 627 8.08 -1.70 -19.69
CA GLY A 627 6.71 -1.20 -19.81
C GLY A 627 5.63 -2.11 -19.24
N TYR A 628 4.55 -1.50 -18.76
CA TYR A 628 3.47 -2.14 -18.02
C TYR A 628 2.63 -3.14 -18.84
N ARG A 629 2.16 -4.21 -18.16
CA ARG A 629 1.23 -5.25 -18.64
C ARG A 629 1.74 -6.15 -19.77
N LYS A 630 2.65 -7.04 -19.42
CA LYS A 630 3.24 -8.01 -20.35
C LYS A 630 3.18 -9.41 -19.74
N ASP A 631 2.74 -10.39 -20.54
CA ASP A 631 2.89 -11.81 -20.17
C ASP A 631 4.39 -12.17 -20.10
N ALA A 632 4.70 -13.34 -19.52
CA ALA A 632 6.08 -13.80 -19.38
C ALA A 632 6.84 -13.81 -20.72
N GLU A 633 6.19 -14.18 -21.83
CA GLU A 633 6.80 -14.13 -23.17
C GLU A 633 7.17 -12.71 -23.61
N THR A 634 6.32 -11.71 -23.35
CA THR A 634 6.58 -10.33 -23.76
C THR A 634 7.59 -9.64 -22.84
N VAL A 635 7.65 -10.00 -21.55
CA VAL A 635 8.74 -9.59 -20.64
C VAL A 635 10.06 -10.21 -21.07
N LEU A 636 10.08 -11.52 -21.38
CA LEU A 636 11.25 -12.22 -21.89
C LEU A 636 11.78 -11.58 -23.19
N ALA A 637 10.89 -11.24 -24.13
CA ALA A 637 11.27 -10.56 -25.37
C ALA A 637 11.86 -9.16 -25.14
N GLN A 638 11.44 -8.42 -24.11
CA GLN A 638 12.07 -7.15 -23.73
C GLN A 638 13.43 -7.37 -23.06
N LEU A 639 13.55 -8.39 -22.22
CA LEU A 639 14.82 -8.76 -21.61
C LEU A 639 15.86 -9.23 -22.65
N ASP A 640 15.44 -9.97 -23.69
CA ASP A 640 16.25 -10.30 -24.87
C ASP A 640 16.77 -9.03 -25.59
N LEU A 641 15.91 -8.01 -25.76
CA LEU A 641 16.30 -6.72 -26.34
C LEU A 641 17.28 -5.95 -25.43
N CYS A 642 17.09 -5.99 -24.11
CA CYS A 642 18.03 -5.42 -23.15
C CYS A 642 19.40 -6.11 -23.25
N ALA A 643 19.45 -7.45 -23.21
CA ALA A 643 20.68 -8.24 -23.34
C ALA A 643 21.42 -7.92 -24.64
N LYS A 644 20.71 -7.93 -25.78
CA LYS A 644 21.25 -7.61 -27.10
C LYS A 644 21.92 -6.23 -27.15
N ASN A 645 21.38 -5.25 -26.44
CA ASN A 645 21.89 -3.87 -26.42
C ASN A 645 22.81 -3.56 -25.23
N GLY A 646 23.11 -4.55 -24.37
CA GLY A 646 24.04 -4.38 -23.25
C GLY A 646 23.49 -3.63 -22.05
N VAL A 647 22.16 -3.54 -21.91
CA VAL A 647 21.48 -2.94 -20.74
C VAL A 647 20.73 -3.99 -19.94
N LYS A 648 20.29 -3.65 -18.73
CA LYS A 648 19.44 -4.49 -17.87
C LYS A 648 18.00 -3.94 -17.84
N GLY A 649 17.01 -4.79 -17.59
CA GLY A 649 15.61 -4.44 -17.45
C GLY A 649 15.15 -4.50 -15.99
N LEU A 650 14.55 -3.41 -15.49
CA LEU A 650 13.78 -3.38 -14.25
C LEU A 650 12.31 -3.70 -14.59
N VAL A 651 11.82 -4.85 -14.11
CA VAL A 651 10.47 -5.34 -14.44
C VAL A 651 9.44 -4.71 -13.50
N CYS A 652 8.58 -3.82 -13.99
CA CYS A 652 7.53 -3.20 -13.20
C CYS A 652 6.28 -4.10 -13.08
N LEU A 653 5.89 -4.44 -11.86
CA LEU A 653 4.79 -5.37 -11.54
C LEU A 653 3.49 -4.68 -11.11
N TYR A 654 3.45 -3.34 -11.07
CA TYR A 654 2.29 -2.57 -10.59
C TYR A 654 1.34 -2.12 -11.72
N TYR A 655 0.81 -3.08 -12.49
CA TYR A 655 -0.14 -2.71 -13.54
C TYR A 655 -1.39 -2.01 -12.96
N GLY A 656 -1.78 -0.91 -13.60
CA GLY A 656 -2.93 -0.11 -13.19
C GLY A 656 -2.75 0.69 -11.88
N MET A 657 -1.50 0.90 -11.42
CA MET A 657 -1.19 1.49 -10.10
C MET A 657 -1.70 0.67 -8.91
N ASN A 658 -1.83 -0.65 -9.09
CA ASN A 658 -2.03 -1.60 -7.99
C ASN A 658 -0.70 -2.32 -7.72
N PRO A 659 -0.30 -2.62 -6.47
CA PRO A 659 0.92 -3.38 -6.19
C PRO A 659 0.94 -4.79 -6.83
N ALA A 660 2.13 -5.38 -6.91
CA ALA A 660 2.34 -6.71 -7.51
C ALA A 660 1.49 -7.84 -6.85
N GLY A 661 1.26 -7.74 -5.55
CA GLY A 661 0.48 -8.69 -4.74
C GLY A 661 -1.03 -8.44 -4.74
N HIS A 662 -1.52 -7.31 -5.28
CA HIS A 662 -2.95 -7.00 -5.37
C HIS A 662 -3.65 -8.03 -6.29
N GLU A 663 -4.88 -8.44 -5.96
CA GLU A 663 -5.69 -9.42 -6.72
C GLU A 663 -5.69 -9.21 -8.25
N ASN A 664 -5.86 -7.97 -8.73
CA ASN A 664 -5.80 -7.58 -10.14
C ASN A 664 -4.48 -7.92 -10.85
N ASN A 665 -3.38 -8.00 -10.11
CA ASN A 665 -2.03 -8.25 -10.64
C ASN A 665 -1.49 -9.64 -10.26
N LEU A 666 -1.99 -10.26 -9.19
CA LEU A 666 -1.54 -11.55 -8.64
C LEU A 666 -1.22 -12.62 -9.71
N ALA A 667 -2.16 -12.89 -10.61
CA ALA A 667 -1.99 -13.92 -11.65
C ALA A 667 -0.86 -13.59 -12.66
N TYR A 668 -0.73 -12.30 -13.01
CA TYR A 668 0.29 -11.81 -13.94
C TYR A 668 1.68 -11.73 -13.27
N THR A 669 1.72 -11.34 -11.99
CA THR A 669 2.94 -11.38 -11.18
C THR A 669 3.46 -12.81 -11.11
N ILE A 670 2.60 -13.79 -10.79
CA ILE A 670 2.97 -15.22 -10.76
C ILE A 670 3.52 -15.69 -12.12
N ASP A 671 2.84 -15.36 -13.25
CA ASP A 671 3.30 -15.74 -14.60
C ASP A 671 4.74 -15.28 -14.87
N ILE A 672 5.09 -14.04 -14.50
CA ILE A 672 6.44 -13.49 -14.66
C ILE A 672 7.43 -14.12 -13.67
N VAL A 673 7.14 -14.07 -12.36
CA VAL A 673 8.14 -14.38 -11.32
C VAL A 673 8.33 -15.87 -11.09
N SER A 674 7.44 -16.71 -11.62
CA SER A 674 7.61 -18.17 -11.64
C SER A 674 8.27 -18.71 -12.91
N ASP A 675 8.47 -17.89 -13.96
CA ASP A 675 9.15 -18.33 -15.17
C ASP A 675 10.68 -18.37 -14.99
N PRO A 676 11.32 -19.55 -14.96
CA PRO A 676 12.76 -19.65 -14.76
C PRO A 676 13.57 -19.01 -15.89
N ARG A 677 12.99 -18.75 -17.07
CA ARG A 677 13.65 -18.02 -18.17
C ARG A 677 13.83 -16.54 -17.84
N ILE A 678 12.91 -15.96 -17.06
CA ILE A 678 12.98 -14.57 -16.60
C ILE A 678 13.89 -14.48 -15.39
N GLN A 679 13.67 -15.31 -14.37
CA GLN A 679 14.50 -15.36 -13.14
C GLN A 679 16.01 -15.45 -13.46
N ASN A 680 16.37 -16.35 -14.40
CA ASN A 680 17.76 -16.60 -14.78
C ASN A 680 18.22 -15.73 -15.97
N HIS A 681 17.45 -14.71 -16.38
CA HIS A 681 17.80 -13.92 -17.55
C HIS A 681 18.99 -12.99 -17.28
N GLU A 682 20.00 -13.01 -18.16
CA GLU A 682 21.23 -12.23 -17.94
C GLU A 682 20.98 -10.70 -17.87
N ALA A 683 19.91 -10.24 -18.51
CA ALA A 683 19.47 -8.84 -18.49
C ALA A 683 18.46 -8.49 -17.39
N LEU A 684 17.99 -9.42 -16.56
CA LEU A 684 17.10 -9.05 -15.45
C LEU A 684 17.89 -8.27 -14.39
N PHE A 685 17.46 -7.05 -14.10
CA PHE A 685 18.01 -6.25 -13.00
C PHE A 685 17.35 -6.67 -11.68
N GLY A 686 16.02 -6.58 -11.66
CA GLY A 686 15.13 -6.90 -10.54
C GLY A 686 13.67 -6.54 -10.87
N TYR A 687 12.83 -6.55 -9.85
CA TYR A 687 11.39 -6.29 -9.91
C TYR A 687 11.02 -5.01 -9.15
N CYS A 688 10.19 -4.16 -9.74
CA CYS A 688 9.59 -3.01 -9.06
C CYS A 688 8.13 -3.34 -8.67
N THR A 689 7.82 -3.38 -7.38
CA THR A 689 6.50 -3.82 -6.85
C THR A 689 5.42 -2.75 -6.90
N MET A 690 5.80 -1.48 -6.76
CA MET A 690 4.91 -0.32 -6.80
C MET A 690 5.68 0.98 -7.07
N ASP A 691 4.94 1.99 -7.51
CA ASP A 691 5.37 3.36 -7.73
C ASP A 691 4.60 4.26 -6.75
N GLU A 692 5.32 4.85 -5.80
CA GLU A 692 4.82 5.71 -4.72
C GLU A 692 3.63 5.08 -3.96
N PRO A 693 3.83 3.92 -3.29
CA PRO A 693 2.74 3.14 -2.68
C PRO A 693 1.91 3.96 -1.69
N PHE A 694 2.56 4.75 -0.82
CA PHE A 694 1.86 5.53 0.22
C PHE A 694 1.20 6.81 -0.30
N LEU A 695 1.43 7.19 -1.56
CA LEU A 695 0.70 8.27 -2.24
C LEU A 695 -0.48 7.75 -3.07
N ASN A 696 -0.29 6.62 -3.74
CA ASN A 696 -1.29 6.07 -4.67
C ASN A 696 -2.36 5.20 -4.00
N ILE A 697 -2.08 4.67 -2.81
CA ILE A 697 -3.03 3.87 -2.01
C ILE A 697 -3.45 4.73 -0.82
N LYS A 698 -4.76 4.94 -0.65
CA LYS A 698 -5.30 5.94 0.29
C LYS A 698 -5.11 5.58 1.76
N ASP A 699 -5.06 4.29 2.06
CA ASP A 699 -4.86 3.77 3.40
C ASP A 699 -3.44 3.20 3.52
N ALA A 700 -2.69 3.68 4.51
CA ALA A 700 -1.30 3.28 4.68
C ALA A 700 -1.14 1.83 5.16
N ASN A 701 -2.10 1.26 5.91
CA ASN A 701 -2.11 -0.18 6.21
C ASN A 701 -2.32 -0.97 4.91
N GLU A 702 -3.30 -0.58 4.09
CA GLU A 702 -3.59 -1.25 2.82
C GLU A 702 -2.35 -1.23 1.91
N ALA A 703 -1.67 -0.09 1.83
CA ALA A 703 -0.40 0.05 1.12
C ALA A 703 0.65 -0.94 1.66
N ARG A 704 0.92 -0.90 2.97
CA ARG A 704 1.90 -1.78 3.64
C ARG A 704 1.59 -3.26 3.43
N GLU A 705 0.35 -3.69 3.67
CA GLU A 705 -0.09 -5.08 3.51
C GLU A 705 0.05 -5.57 2.06
N LEU A 706 -0.34 -4.75 1.08
CA LEU A 706 -0.20 -5.11 -0.34
C LEU A 706 1.26 -5.19 -0.78
N ILE A 707 2.16 -4.37 -0.23
CA ILE A 707 3.61 -4.48 -0.48
C ILE A 707 4.21 -5.68 0.26
N ILE A 708 3.78 -5.99 1.49
CA ILE A 708 4.19 -7.21 2.20
C ILE A 708 3.81 -8.45 1.39
N GLN A 709 2.57 -8.51 0.91
CA GLN A 709 2.07 -9.57 0.03
C GLN A 709 2.86 -9.62 -1.29
N SER A 710 3.19 -8.46 -1.88
CA SER A 710 4.02 -8.37 -3.09
C SER A 710 5.40 -9.00 -2.87
N TYR A 711 6.11 -8.63 -1.80
CA TYR A 711 7.45 -9.14 -1.51
C TYR A 711 7.43 -10.65 -1.26
N ARG A 712 6.51 -11.13 -0.42
CA ARG A 712 6.31 -12.56 -0.11
C ARG A 712 5.95 -13.40 -1.33
N LEU A 713 5.11 -12.86 -2.22
CA LEU A 713 4.69 -13.50 -3.46
C LEU A 713 5.86 -13.67 -4.42
N ILE A 714 6.66 -12.63 -4.62
CA ILE A 714 7.84 -12.70 -5.50
C ILE A 714 8.85 -13.69 -4.92
N ARG A 715 9.16 -13.58 -3.62
CA ARG A 715 10.07 -14.50 -2.93
C ARG A 715 9.64 -15.95 -2.94
N GLN A 716 8.34 -16.24 -3.01
CA GLN A 716 7.87 -17.63 -3.16
C GLN A 716 8.45 -18.33 -4.39
N TYR A 717 8.79 -17.57 -5.45
CA TYR A 717 9.29 -18.10 -6.71
C TYR A 717 10.72 -17.68 -7.06
N ASP A 718 11.13 -16.44 -6.74
CA ASP A 718 12.46 -15.88 -7.01
C ASP A 718 13.12 -15.34 -5.72
N GLN A 719 14.18 -16.02 -5.29
CA GLN A 719 14.99 -15.64 -4.13
C GLN A 719 16.26 -14.86 -4.52
N ASP A 720 16.65 -14.87 -5.80
CA ASP A 720 17.97 -14.40 -6.24
C ASP A 720 17.97 -12.95 -6.71
N ASN A 721 16.87 -12.48 -7.32
CA ASN A 721 16.77 -11.15 -7.90
C ASN A 721 16.18 -10.11 -6.93
N LEU A 722 16.55 -8.83 -7.17
CA LEU A 722 16.13 -7.73 -6.31
C LEU A 722 14.64 -7.39 -6.44
N ILE A 723 14.07 -6.92 -5.34
CA ILE A 723 12.73 -6.36 -5.20
C ILE A 723 12.88 -4.93 -4.68
N VAL A 724 12.30 -3.97 -5.39
CA VAL A 724 12.28 -2.55 -5.04
C VAL A 724 10.88 -1.97 -5.18
N HIS A 725 10.63 -0.82 -4.58
CA HIS A 725 9.55 0.10 -4.98
C HIS A 725 10.09 1.53 -4.99
N MET A 726 9.39 2.42 -5.68
CA MET A 726 9.72 3.84 -5.70
C MET A 726 8.94 4.59 -4.62
N GLU A 727 9.57 5.51 -3.89
CA GLU A 727 8.89 6.37 -2.90
C GLU A 727 9.28 7.85 -3.05
N ASN A 728 8.34 8.77 -2.86
CA ASN A 728 8.60 10.21 -2.83
C ASN A 728 8.33 10.86 -1.46
N HIS A 729 7.60 10.19 -0.57
CA HIS A 729 7.26 10.71 0.75
C HIS A 729 8.38 10.43 1.76
N ALA A 730 9.06 11.51 2.20
CA ALA A 730 10.16 11.41 3.15
C ALA A 730 9.73 10.90 4.53
N ASP A 731 8.46 11.14 4.90
CA ASP A 731 7.82 10.59 6.10
C ASP A 731 7.55 9.06 6.02
N ARG A 732 7.78 8.44 4.85
CA ARG A 732 7.53 7.01 4.58
C ARG A 732 8.76 6.22 4.20
N PHE A 733 9.97 6.81 4.31
CA PHE A 733 11.20 6.12 3.97
C PHE A 733 11.49 4.94 4.91
N GLU A 734 11.37 5.10 6.23
CA GLU A 734 11.63 4.01 7.18
C GLU A 734 10.69 2.82 6.96
N GLU A 735 9.39 3.10 6.83
CA GLU A 735 8.36 2.11 6.49
C GLU A 735 8.64 1.43 5.14
N SER A 736 9.06 2.20 4.12
CA SER A 736 9.43 1.67 2.81
C SER A 736 10.66 0.77 2.84
N VAL A 737 11.68 1.13 3.62
CA VAL A 737 12.93 0.37 3.75
C VAL A 737 12.68 -1.02 4.31
N GLU A 738 11.69 -1.22 5.19
CA GLU A 738 11.34 -2.55 5.70
C GLU A 738 10.89 -3.53 4.60
N LEU A 739 10.36 -3.01 3.49
CA LEU A 739 9.52 -3.73 2.53
C LEU A 739 10.21 -4.06 1.19
N VAL A 740 11.49 -3.70 1.04
CA VAL A 740 12.30 -3.84 -0.17
C VAL A 740 13.69 -4.40 0.12
N ASP A 741 14.41 -4.84 -0.91
CA ASP A 741 15.84 -5.13 -0.79
C ASP A 741 16.70 -3.86 -0.93
N ALA A 742 16.22 -2.89 -1.73
CA ALA A 742 16.86 -1.62 -2.03
C ALA A 742 15.78 -0.53 -2.16
N LEU A 743 16.01 0.64 -1.57
CA LEU A 743 15.06 1.76 -1.66
C LEU A 743 15.37 2.60 -2.91
N LEU A 744 14.37 2.78 -3.76
CA LEU A 744 14.40 3.73 -4.86
C LEU A 744 13.57 4.96 -4.47
N VAL A 745 14.13 6.17 -4.56
CA VAL A 745 13.40 7.40 -4.22
C VAL A 745 13.28 8.34 -5.42
N ASP A 746 12.10 8.92 -5.65
CA ASP A 746 11.90 9.94 -6.69
C ASP A 746 12.04 11.35 -6.09
N SER A 747 13.10 12.04 -6.47
CA SER A 747 13.52 13.28 -5.82
C SER A 747 13.04 14.52 -6.57
N TYR A 748 11.78 14.90 -6.31
CA TYR A 748 11.21 16.13 -6.84
C TYR A 748 11.74 17.38 -6.11
N LYS A 749 12.05 18.45 -6.87
CA LYS A 749 12.49 19.75 -6.32
C LYS A 749 11.31 20.57 -5.81
N LEU A 750 10.70 20.15 -4.70
CA LEU A 750 9.49 20.77 -4.14
C LEU A 750 9.75 21.39 -2.75
N PRO A 751 9.47 22.70 -2.56
CA PRO A 751 9.15 23.70 -3.57
C PRO A 751 10.33 23.96 -4.54
N ALA A 752 10.05 24.59 -5.69
CA ALA A 752 11.03 24.85 -6.74
C ALA A 752 12.34 25.48 -6.20
N GLY A 753 13.46 24.76 -6.39
CA GLY A 753 14.78 25.16 -5.89
C GLY A 753 15.22 24.47 -4.60
N ALA A 754 14.40 23.58 -4.02
CA ALA A 754 14.82 22.71 -2.92
C ALA A 754 16.05 21.84 -3.32
N PRO A 755 17.02 21.64 -2.40
CA PRO A 755 18.19 20.81 -2.66
C PRO A 755 17.83 19.31 -2.60
N ILE A 756 18.25 18.56 -3.62
CA ILE A 756 18.11 17.10 -3.69
C ILE A 756 18.87 16.41 -2.55
N TYR A 757 19.98 17.03 -2.11
CA TYR A 757 20.79 16.52 -1.00
C TYR A 757 19.97 16.27 0.26
N SER A 758 19.12 17.22 0.68
CA SER A 758 18.38 17.10 1.95
C SER A 758 17.34 15.99 1.92
N PHE A 759 16.70 15.78 0.76
CA PHE A 759 15.75 14.70 0.55
C PHE A 759 16.45 13.33 0.53
N THR A 760 17.53 13.22 -0.24
CA THR A 760 18.32 11.99 -0.36
C THR A 760 19.01 11.62 0.96
N ALA A 761 19.42 12.60 1.76
CA ALA A 761 20.06 12.37 3.07
C ALA A 761 19.06 11.85 4.12
N GLN A 762 17.78 12.22 4.03
CA GLN A 762 16.72 11.61 4.83
C GLN A 762 16.51 10.15 4.42
N ALA A 763 16.48 9.85 3.12
CA ALA A 763 16.40 8.48 2.62
C ALA A 763 17.60 7.64 3.08
N LYS A 764 18.83 8.18 3.05
CA LYS A 764 20.03 7.46 3.54
C LYS A 764 20.02 7.26 5.05
N ALA A 765 19.45 8.18 5.82
CA ALA A 765 19.26 8.00 7.25
C ALA A 765 18.32 6.82 7.55
N ALA A 766 17.19 6.71 6.84
CA ALA A 766 16.24 5.60 6.97
C ALA A 766 16.81 4.25 6.47
N VAL A 767 17.56 4.25 5.37
CA VAL A 767 18.18 3.04 4.78
C VAL A 767 19.34 2.50 5.64
N GLY A 768 20.09 3.40 6.29
CA GLY A 768 21.33 3.07 6.98
C GLY A 768 22.38 2.49 6.03
N GLU A 769 23.12 1.48 6.50
CA GLU A 769 24.18 0.79 5.73
C GLU A 769 23.80 -0.67 5.37
N SER A 770 22.52 -1.05 5.51
CA SER A 770 22.08 -2.44 5.37
C SER A 770 21.53 -2.80 3.98
N LYS A 771 21.11 -1.79 3.21
CA LYS A 771 20.45 -1.88 1.90
C LYS A 771 20.96 -0.75 0.98
N PRO A 772 20.90 -0.90 -0.36
CA PRO A 772 21.19 0.19 -1.27
C PRO A 772 20.16 1.31 -1.17
N LEU A 773 20.62 2.56 -1.29
CA LEU A 773 19.78 3.72 -1.62
C LEU A 773 20.05 4.14 -3.06
N TRP A 774 18.98 4.29 -3.84
CA TRP A 774 19.02 4.72 -5.23
C TRP A 774 18.11 5.93 -5.45
N THR A 775 18.56 6.93 -6.20
CA THR A 775 17.85 8.21 -6.36
C THR A 775 17.51 8.49 -7.82
N LEU A 776 16.22 8.52 -8.13
CA LEU A 776 15.71 9.03 -9.40
C LEU A 776 15.66 10.55 -9.38
N LEU A 777 16.14 11.14 -10.47
CA LEU A 777 16.26 12.57 -10.67
C LEU A 777 15.30 13.02 -11.77
N MET A 778 14.49 14.02 -11.44
CA MET A 778 13.62 14.71 -12.40
C MET A 778 14.45 15.33 -13.54
N SER A 779 14.12 14.97 -14.78
CA SER A 779 14.85 15.30 -16.01
C SER A 779 13.95 15.79 -17.15
N PHE A 780 12.72 16.21 -16.83
CA PHE A 780 11.67 16.70 -17.72
C PHE A 780 11.05 18.00 -17.18
N ASP A 781 10.16 18.64 -17.96
CA ASP A 781 9.52 19.90 -17.55
C ASP A 781 8.22 19.70 -16.77
N TYR A 782 8.23 20.12 -15.50
CA TYR A 782 7.01 20.25 -14.70
C TYR A 782 6.56 21.72 -14.54
N SER A 783 7.04 22.65 -15.38
CA SER A 783 6.77 24.10 -15.34
C SER A 783 5.28 24.47 -15.26
N LYS A 784 4.39 23.67 -15.87
CA LYS A 784 2.93 23.89 -15.85
C LYS A 784 2.27 23.60 -14.50
N LYS A 785 2.96 22.95 -13.56
CA LYS A 785 2.45 22.63 -12.21
C LYS A 785 3.33 23.15 -11.07
N LEU A 786 4.67 22.99 -11.13
CA LEU A 786 5.56 23.21 -9.96
C LEU A 786 6.77 24.15 -10.20
N GLY A 787 6.87 24.80 -11.37
CA GLY A 787 7.49 26.14 -11.44
C GLY A 787 8.97 26.30 -11.86
N GLY A 788 9.60 25.36 -12.58
CA GLY A 788 10.91 25.64 -13.17
C GLY A 788 11.50 24.56 -14.09
N TYR A 789 12.16 25.01 -15.16
CA TYR A 789 12.96 24.20 -16.08
C TYR A 789 14.29 23.77 -15.42
N ILE A 790 14.70 22.51 -15.59
CA ILE A 790 16.04 22.02 -15.25
C ILE A 790 16.92 22.00 -16.52
N ASP A 791 18.14 22.52 -16.43
CA ASP A 791 19.14 22.48 -17.50
C ASP A 791 20.18 21.37 -17.28
N ALA A 792 21.03 21.14 -18.28
CA ALA A 792 22.08 20.13 -18.27
C ALA A 792 22.95 20.21 -16.99
N ASP A 793 23.41 21.42 -16.65
CA ASP A 793 24.22 21.66 -15.46
C ASP A 793 23.42 21.49 -14.17
N GLY A 794 22.13 21.88 -14.17
CA GLY A 794 21.21 21.62 -13.07
C GLY A 794 20.97 20.13 -12.82
N LEU A 795 21.04 19.29 -13.85
CA LEU A 795 20.96 17.83 -13.74
C LEU A 795 22.29 17.21 -13.29
N ARG A 796 23.43 17.65 -13.84
CA ARG A 796 24.79 17.27 -13.35
C ARG A 796 24.96 17.61 -11.86
N ASN A 797 24.53 18.80 -11.46
CA ASN A 797 24.46 19.26 -10.07
C ASN A 797 23.58 18.36 -9.17
N ASN A 798 22.45 17.87 -9.69
CA ASN A 798 21.60 16.91 -8.97
C ASN A 798 22.30 15.56 -8.75
N ASN A 799 23.02 15.04 -9.76
CA ASN A 799 23.78 13.79 -9.61
C ASN A 799 24.74 13.89 -8.40
N TRP A 800 25.51 14.97 -8.32
CA TRP A 800 26.44 15.21 -7.21
C TRP A 800 25.75 15.39 -5.86
N GLN A 801 24.57 16.02 -5.82
CA GLN A 801 23.80 16.16 -4.57
C GLN A 801 23.30 14.81 -4.04
N ALA A 802 22.83 13.93 -4.91
CA ALA A 802 22.38 12.59 -4.52
C ALA A 802 23.55 11.72 -4.05
N LEU A 803 24.66 11.71 -4.80
CA LEU A 803 25.88 10.94 -4.46
C LEU A 803 26.51 11.43 -3.14
N LEU A 804 26.61 12.75 -2.93
CA LEU A 804 27.10 13.32 -1.67
C LEU A 804 26.22 13.00 -0.46
N ALA A 805 24.92 12.82 -0.67
CA ALA A 805 23.96 12.44 0.37
C ALA A 805 24.02 10.94 0.71
N GLY A 806 24.82 10.14 -0.01
CA GLY A 806 24.99 8.71 0.23
C GLY A 806 24.11 7.80 -0.65
N SER A 807 23.62 8.32 -1.78
CA SER A 807 23.01 7.48 -2.81
C SER A 807 24.07 6.69 -3.58
N GLU A 808 23.84 5.40 -3.79
CA GLU A 808 24.73 4.49 -4.52
C GLU A 808 24.44 4.46 -6.03
N MET A 809 23.31 5.04 -6.45
CA MET A 809 22.88 5.10 -7.84
C MET A 809 22.09 6.38 -8.12
N VAL A 810 22.35 6.98 -9.29
CA VAL A 810 21.50 8.02 -9.86
C VAL A 810 20.73 7.49 -11.07
N GLY A 811 19.46 7.85 -11.18
CA GLY A 811 18.62 7.56 -12.35
C GLY A 811 17.94 8.82 -12.89
N TYR A 812 17.27 8.67 -14.03
CA TYR A 812 16.58 9.75 -14.74
C TYR A 812 15.12 9.40 -15.02
N PHE A 813 14.20 10.21 -14.50
CA PHE A 813 12.76 10.16 -14.79
C PHE A 813 12.32 11.50 -15.42
N SER A 814 11.53 11.56 -16.50
CA SER A 814 11.17 10.52 -17.47
C SER A 814 12.13 10.54 -18.67
N ILE A 815 12.66 9.39 -19.10
CA ILE A 815 13.48 9.31 -20.33
C ILE A 815 12.63 9.55 -21.59
N SER A 816 11.35 9.21 -21.55
CA SER A 816 10.39 9.52 -22.60
C SER A 816 8.97 9.57 -22.03
N ASP A 817 8.16 10.54 -22.46
CA ASP A 817 6.78 10.63 -22.02
C ASP A 817 5.85 9.64 -22.74
N ALA A 818 4.80 9.21 -22.04
CA ALA A 818 3.83 8.24 -22.56
C ALA A 818 2.89 8.89 -23.60
N GLY A 819 2.90 8.37 -24.84
CA GLY A 819 1.91 8.69 -25.88
C GLY A 819 2.43 9.43 -27.12
N THR A 820 3.73 9.76 -27.19
CA THR A 820 4.41 10.27 -28.39
C THR A 820 5.39 9.21 -28.92
N THR A 821 5.78 9.25 -30.20
CA THR A 821 6.69 8.24 -30.80
C THR A 821 8.02 8.89 -31.21
N PRO A 822 9.20 8.30 -30.88
CA PRO A 822 10.49 8.83 -31.30
C PRO A 822 10.66 8.81 -32.82
N VAL A 823 11.07 9.93 -33.42
CA VAL A 823 11.42 10.01 -34.84
C VAL A 823 12.93 10.05 -34.97
N MET A 824 13.55 8.86 -34.97
CA MET A 824 14.96 8.71 -35.30
C MET A 824 15.16 8.97 -36.80
N ASP A 825 15.59 10.19 -37.16
CA ASP A 825 16.13 10.48 -38.50
C ASP A 825 17.58 10.96 -38.42
N ASP A 826 18.34 10.69 -39.48
CA ASP A 826 19.74 11.04 -39.77
C ASP A 826 20.90 10.84 -38.75
N GLY A 827 20.63 10.49 -37.48
CA GLY A 827 21.65 10.08 -36.51
C GLY A 827 22.04 11.14 -35.47
N ASN A 828 21.18 12.14 -35.24
CA ASN A 828 21.21 12.97 -34.03
C ASN A 828 19.97 12.69 -33.16
N THR A 829 20.21 12.53 -31.86
CA THR A 829 19.29 12.60 -30.70
C THR A 829 17.78 12.81 -30.97
N ALA A 830 16.96 11.76 -30.78
CA ALA A 830 15.49 11.84 -30.88
C ALA A 830 14.70 11.15 -29.73
N ILE A 831 15.35 10.74 -28.63
CA ILE A 831 14.64 10.19 -27.45
C ILE A 831 13.93 11.33 -26.67
N TRP A 832 14.64 12.46 -26.48
CA TRP A 832 14.30 13.49 -25.49
C TRP A 832 13.65 14.77 -26.05
N GLU A 833 13.54 14.92 -27.36
CA GLU A 833 12.73 16.01 -27.96
C GLU A 833 11.23 15.88 -27.59
N MET A 834 10.83 14.72 -27.07
CA MET A 834 9.44 14.34 -26.81
C MET A 834 8.90 14.78 -25.44
N SER A 835 9.75 14.86 -24.41
CA SER A 835 9.39 15.45 -23.10
C SER A 835 9.39 16.98 -23.15
N TYR A 836 9.94 17.56 -24.23
CA TYR A 836 9.99 18.99 -24.54
C TYR A 836 9.42 19.29 -25.93
N PRO A 837 8.16 18.93 -26.24
CA PRO A 837 7.59 19.08 -27.59
C PRO A 837 7.46 20.54 -28.03
N ASP A 838 7.48 21.47 -27.07
CA ASP A 838 7.46 22.93 -27.29
C ASP A 838 8.89 23.55 -27.39
N ASP A 839 9.96 22.82 -27.00
CA ASP A 839 11.38 23.27 -27.09
C ASP A 839 12.39 22.09 -27.23
N PRO A 840 12.59 21.55 -28.45
CA PRO A 840 13.53 20.44 -28.68
C PRO A 840 15.00 20.77 -28.35
N GLU A 841 15.41 22.04 -28.42
CA GLU A 841 16.79 22.46 -28.12
C GLU A 841 17.10 22.33 -26.62
N ALA A 842 16.09 22.40 -25.76
CA ALA A 842 16.18 22.15 -24.33
C ALA A 842 16.43 20.66 -24.02
N GLY A 843 15.63 19.75 -24.60
CA GLY A 843 15.80 18.30 -24.43
C GLY A 843 17.17 17.79 -24.90
N ALA A 844 17.66 18.29 -26.03
CA ALA A 844 19.00 17.94 -26.54
C ALA A 844 20.14 18.34 -25.59
N LYS A 845 20.00 19.44 -24.82
CA LYS A 845 21.00 19.87 -23.83
C LYS A 845 21.00 18.97 -22.61
N LEU A 846 19.83 18.57 -22.11
CA LEU A 846 19.72 17.64 -20.98
C LEU A 846 20.42 16.31 -21.26
N TRP A 847 20.22 15.76 -22.47
CA TRP A 847 20.93 14.56 -22.91
C TRP A 847 22.45 14.73 -22.90
N ALA A 848 22.96 15.85 -23.42
CA ALA A 848 24.39 16.15 -23.39
C ALA A 848 24.94 16.19 -21.95
N GLY A 849 24.17 16.70 -20.98
CA GLY A 849 24.53 16.70 -19.57
C GLY A 849 24.61 15.30 -18.93
N ILE A 850 23.73 14.38 -19.33
CA ILE A 850 23.78 12.96 -18.91
C ILE A 850 25.04 12.28 -19.46
N CYS A 851 25.29 12.41 -20.77
CA CYS A 851 26.50 11.86 -21.40
C CYS A 851 27.78 12.44 -20.78
N GLU A 852 27.80 13.76 -20.52
CA GLU A 852 28.95 14.44 -19.92
C GLU A 852 29.23 13.97 -18.50
N PHE A 853 28.20 13.78 -17.67
CA PHE A 853 28.34 13.16 -16.36
C PHE A 853 28.91 11.74 -16.48
N ASN A 854 28.34 10.91 -17.35
CA ASN A 854 28.80 9.52 -17.56
C ASN A 854 30.27 9.44 -18.00
N ASP A 855 30.68 10.32 -18.92
CA ASP A 855 32.00 10.27 -19.57
C ASP A 855 33.12 10.91 -18.73
N LYS A 856 32.80 11.88 -17.86
CA LYS A 856 33.81 12.69 -17.14
C LYS A 856 33.75 12.58 -15.62
N GLU A 857 32.57 12.41 -15.05
CA GLU A 857 32.32 12.63 -13.61
C GLU A 857 32.00 11.33 -12.87
N LYS A 858 31.25 10.42 -13.51
CA LYS A 858 30.74 9.18 -12.91
C LYS A 858 31.83 8.34 -12.26
N GLU A 859 32.89 7.98 -12.97
CA GLU A 859 33.95 7.13 -12.37
C GLU A 859 34.66 7.84 -11.21
N ILE A 860 34.82 9.17 -11.25
CA ILE A 860 35.40 9.96 -10.15
C ILE A 860 34.50 9.91 -8.91
N ALA A 861 33.18 9.99 -9.10
CA ALA A 861 32.22 9.90 -8.02
C ALA A 861 32.11 8.47 -7.45
N TYR A 862 31.95 7.47 -8.32
CA TYR A 862 31.67 6.09 -7.91
C TYR A 862 32.91 5.37 -7.35
N ASP A 863 34.13 5.66 -7.86
CA ASP A 863 35.36 5.17 -7.21
C ASP A 863 35.35 5.56 -5.73
N HIS A 864 34.99 6.80 -5.40
CA HIS A 864 35.05 7.29 -4.02
C HIS A 864 33.81 6.94 -3.17
N PHE A 865 32.62 7.30 -3.63
CA PHE A 865 31.38 7.24 -2.83
C PHE A 865 30.68 5.88 -2.83
N VAL A 866 31.06 4.94 -3.72
CA VAL A 866 30.39 3.63 -3.86
C VAL A 866 31.38 2.47 -3.71
N ARG A 867 32.56 2.56 -4.33
CA ARG A 867 33.61 1.53 -4.27
C ARG A 867 34.56 1.69 -3.07
N ASP A 868 34.42 2.77 -2.28
CA ASP A 868 35.32 3.15 -1.17
C ASP A 868 36.81 3.26 -1.56
N GLU A 869 37.11 3.57 -2.82
CA GLU A 869 38.47 3.74 -3.28
C GLU A 869 39.05 5.12 -2.90
N GLY A 870 40.35 5.10 -2.59
CA GLY A 870 41.10 6.30 -2.21
C GLY A 870 41.14 6.52 -0.70
N THR A 871 41.14 7.79 -0.29
CA THR A 871 41.19 8.18 1.14
C THR A 871 40.50 9.52 1.32
N THR A 872 39.44 9.56 2.13
CA THR A 872 38.81 10.80 2.60
C THR A 872 39.83 11.62 3.39
N LEU A 873 40.03 12.87 2.99
CA LEU A 873 40.94 13.81 3.65
C LEU A 873 40.15 14.71 4.61
N SER A 874 39.03 15.27 4.15
CA SER A 874 38.13 16.06 4.99
C SER A 874 36.67 15.95 4.56
N LYS A 875 35.77 16.04 5.54
CA LYS A 875 34.32 16.17 5.36
C LYS A 875 33.83 17.21 6.38
N ASP A 876 33.23 18.30 5.90
CA ASP A 876 32.57 19.31 6.72
C ASP A 876 31.14 19.51 6.21
N VAL A 877 30.16 19.30 7.08
CA VAL A 877 28.72 19.36 6.78
C VAL A 877 28.13 20.48 7.63
N ASN A 878 28.02 21.67 7.05
CA ASN A 878 27.66 22.90 7.76
C ASN A 878 26.31 23.43 7.25
N ILE A 879 25.23 22.74 7.63
CA ILE A 879 23.86 23.05 7.15
C ILE A 879 23.41 24.46 7.59
N GLU A 880 23.73 24.90 8.81
CA GLU A 880 23.45 26.27 9.27
C GLU A 880 24.20 27.33 8.44
N GLY A 881 25.50 27.07 8.18
CA GLY A 881 26.34 27.86 7.29
C GLY A 881 25.85 27.85 5.84
N GLY A 882 25.16 26.79 5.44
CA GLY A 882 24.57 26.62 4.11
C GLY A 882 25.42 25.84 3.13
N TYR A 883 26.45 25.12 3.58
CA TYR A 883 27.37 24.43 2.69
C TYR A 883 27.81 23.06 3.21
N ILE A 884 28.31 22.26 2.27
CA ILE A 884 29.00 21.01 2.51
C ILE A 884 30.31 21.05 1.73
N SER A 885 31.40 20.59 2.34
CA SER A 885 32.65 20.36 1.64
C SER A 885 33.15 18.94 1.91
N TYR A 886 33.65 18.31 0.86
CA TYR A 886 34.22 16.97 0.92
C TYR A 886 35.50 16.96 0.10
N SER A 887 36.59 16.42 0.63
CA SER A 887 37.83 16.21 -0.12
C SER A 887 38.41 14.83 0.10
N TRP A 888 39.02 14.28 -0.95
CA TRP A 888 39.62 12.95 -0.95
C TRP A 888 40.82 12.87 -1.89
N ALA A 889 41.70 11.90 -1.66
CA ALA A 889 42.72 11.48 -2.61
C ALA A 889 42.28 10.18 -3.29
N ASP A 890 42.45 10.07 -4.61
CA ASP A 890 42.26 8.81 -5.32
C ASP A 890 43.44 7.83 -5.11
N LYS A 891 43.32 6.60 -5.64
CA LYS A 891 44.34 5.55 -5.58
C LYS A 891 45.71 5.93 -6.19
N ASP A 892 45.77 6.95 -7.05
CA ASP A 892 47.01 7.50 -7.62
C ASP A 892 47.54 8.71 -6.83
N GLY A 893 46.85 9.13 -5.76
CA GLY A 893 47.16 10.30 -4.94
C GLY A 893 46.69 11.64 -5.53
N LYS A 894 45.80 11.65 -6.53
CA LYS A 894 45.21 12.90 -7.05
C LYS A 894 44.15 13.39 -6.09
N VAL A 895 44.20 14.67 -5.72
CA VAL A 895 43.25 15.26 -4.77
C VAL A 895 42.03 15.83 -5.50
N TYR A 896 40.86 15.54 -4.97
CA TYR A 896 39.57 16.07 -5.39
C TYR A 896 38.90 16.79 -4.23
N VAL A 897 38.20 17.87 -4.54
CA VAL A 897 37.43 18.66 -3.58
C VAL A 897 36.08 18.97 -4.22
N ILE A 898 34.99 18.61 -3.57
CA ILE A 898 33.64 19.01 -3.99
C ILE A 898 33.01 19.90 -2.92
N LEU A 899 32.44 21.01 -3.37
CA LEU A 899 31.76 22.00 -2.54
C LEU A 899 30.31 22.09 -2.99
N LEU A 900 29.37 21.98 -2.06
CA LEU A 900 27.94 22.07 -2.32
C LEU A 900 27.32 23.20 -1.49
N ASN A 901 26.57 24.09 -2.13
CA ASN A 901 25.71 25.07 -1.46
C ASN A 901 24.28 24.50 -1.36
N VAL A 902 23.74 24.41 -0.14
CA VAL A 902 22.39 23.90 0.14
C VAL A 902 21.40 25.01 0.52
N LYS A 903 21.85 26.27 0.62
CA LYS A 903 21.08 27.39 1.16
C LYS A 903 20.22 28.13 0.13
N GLY A 904 20.51 27.96 -1.16
CA GLY A 904 19.86 28.69 -2.26
C GLY A 904 20.21 30.18 -2.37
N SER A 905 20.85 30.76 -1.36
CA SER A 905 21.54 32.06 -1.42
C SER A 905 23.05 31.86 -1.58
N ASP A 906 23.78 32.87 -2.07
CA ASP A 906 25.24 32.81 -2.20
C ASP A 906 25.96 32.51 -0.88
N VAL A 907 26.97 31.65 -0.91
CA VAL A 907 27.80 31.25 0.24
C VAL A 907 29.29 31.25 -0.13
N THR A 908 30.13 31.83 0.73
CA THR A 908 31.60 31.68 0.63
C THR A 908 32.06 30.49 1.48
N VAL A 909 32.55 29.45 0.82
CA VAL A 909 33.11 28.25 1.45
C VAL A 909 34.64 28.38 1.53
N ASN A 910 35.25 27.94 2.63
CA ASN A 910 36.69 27.92 2.82
C ASN A 910 37.11 26.52 3.25
N VAL A 911 37.95 25.85 2.46
CA VAL A 911 38.40 24.47 2.71
C VAL A 911 39.91 24.44 2.89
N ASP A 912 40.37 23.76 3.92
CA ASP A 912 41.79 23.50 4.14
C ASP A 912 42.21 22.30 3.26
N LEU A 913 43.25 22.50 2.46
CA LEU A 913 43.69 21.52 1.46
C LEU A 913 44.81 20.65 2.00
N GLU A 914 44.59 19.34 1.93
CA GLU A 914 45.55 18.31 2.27
C GLU A 914 45.92 17.50 1.02
N ASN A 915 47.12 16.93 1.01
CA ASN A 915 47.52 15.90 0.05
C ASN A 915 47.24 14.50 0.61
N ALA A 916 47.47 13.46 -0.19
CA ALA A 916 47.19 12.06 0.16
C ALA A 916 47.86 11.57 1.47
N ASP A 917 48.92 12.24 1.94
CA ASP A 917 49.59 11.94 3.22
C ASP A 917 49.05 12.80 4.40
N SER A 918 47.87 13.42 4.26
CA SER A 918 47.25 14.36 5.21
C SER A 918 48.16 15.52 5.64
N SER A 919 48.94 16.06 4.70
CA SER A 919 49.77 17.25 4.92
C SER A 919 49.30 18.44 4.09
N ALA A 920 49.35 19.64 4.69
CA ALA A 920 48.79 20.85 4.10
C ALA A 920 49.46 21.22 2.76
N MET A 921 48.65 21.44 1.73
CA MET A 921 49.09 21.84 0.38
C MET A 921 49.43 23.34 0.33
N THR A 922 50.68 23.72 0.55
CA THR A 922 51.07 25.15 0.62
C THR A 922 51.22 25.86 -0.74
N ASP A 923 51.28 25.12 -1.85
CA ASP A 923 51.35 25.60 -3.24
C ASP A 923 50.55 24.61 -4.09
N PHE A 924 49.52 25.08 -4.80
CA PHE A 924 48.54 24.22 -5.49
C PHE A 924 47.86 24.94 -6.66
N THR A 925 47.27 24.14 -7.55
CA THR A 925 46.39 24.57 -8.63
C THR A 925 45.05 23.84 -8.56
N ALA A 926 43.93 24.57 -8.55
CA ALA A 926 42.59 24.01 -8.54
C ALA A 926 41.94 24.15 -9.93
N ASN A 927 41.51 23.04 -10.52
CA ASN A 927 40.85 22.99 -11.82
C ASN A 927 39.41 22.52 -11.62
N VAL A 928 38.42 23.31 -12.06
CA VAL A 928 37.02 22.86 -12.07
C VAL A 928 36.87 21.69 -13.04
N ILE A 929 36.19 20.64 -12.59
CA ILE A 929 35.85 19.43 -13.36
C ILE A 929 34.36 19.40 -13.67
N ALA A 930 33.52 19.88 -12.75
CA ALA A 930 32.07 19.99 -12.93
C ALA A 930 31.51 21.15 -12.08
N GLY A 931 30.46 21.79 -12.58
CA GLY A 931 29.74 22.87 -11.91
C GLY A 931 29.00 23.75 -12.92
N ARG A 932 27.95 24.45 -12.49
CA ARG A 932 27.18 25.38 -13.34
C ARG A 932 27.99 26.66 -13.63
N SER A 933 28.95 26.96 -12.77
CA SER A 933 29.93 28.05 -12.88
C SER A 933 31.12 27.71 -13.80
N GLU A 934 30.94 26.90 -14.84
CA GLU A 934 31.95 26.62 -15.88
C GLU A 934 32.22 27.85 -16.79
N GLY A 935 33.00 28.81 -16.27
CA GLY A 935 33.56 29.91 -17.08
C GLY A 935 33.97 31.16 -16.31
N ASP A 936 35.27 31.29 -16.02
CA ASP A 936 36.01 32.51 -15.61
C ASP A 936 35.49 33.37 -14.42
N THR A 937 34.34 33.07 -13.81
CA THR A 937 33.74 33.86 -12.71
C THR A 937 34.05 33.34 -11.32
N LEU A 938 34.49 32.08 -11.21
CA LEU A 938 34.74 31.38 -9.96
C LEU A 938 36.00 31.94 -9.27
N THR A 939 35.79 33.01 -8.50
CA THR A 939 36.87 33.74 -7.82
C THR A 939 37.34 32.93 -6.62
N TYR A 940 38.43 32.18 -6.79
CA TYR A 940 39.11 31.49 -5.71
C TYR A 940 40.48 32.08 -5.40
N THR A 941 40.86 32.07 -4.12
CA THR A 941 42.20 32.47 -3.66
C THR A 941 42.85 31.31 -2.94
N GLY A 942 43.92 30.78 -3.54
CA GLY A 942 44.83 29.84 -2.90
C GLY A 942 45.92 30.59 -2.14
N THR A 943 45.82 30.64 -0.81
CA THR A 943 46.88 31.18 0.07
C THR A 943 46.93 30.36 1.35
N ASP A 944 48.15 30.06 1.82
CA ASP A 944 48.42 29.34 3.08
C ASP A 944 47.65 28.00 3.21
N GLY A 945 47.45 27.29 2.09
CA GLY A 945 46.80 25.97 2.06
C GLY A 945 45.29 25.97 2.19
N LYS A 946 44.62 27.08 1.87
CA LYS A 946 43.15 27.18 1.85
C LYS A 946 42.61 27.43 0.45
N LEU A 947 41.52 26.77 0.08
CA LEU A 947 40.69 27.05 -1.09
C LEU A 947 39.43 27.81 -0.63
N SER A 948 39.35 29.10 -0.96
CA SER A 948 38.14 29.91 -0.76
C SER A 948 37.34 29.95 -2.05
N VAL A 949 36.04 29.69 -2.02
CA VAL A 949 35.14 29.66 -3.19
C VAL A 949 33.81 30.35 -2.87
N ASN A 950 33.29 31.15 -3.80
CA ASN A 950 31.92 31.67 -3.73
C ASN A 950 31.01 30.79 -4.60
N LEU A 951 30.01 30.15 -3.98
CA LEU A 951 28.98 29.35 -4.64
C LEU A 951 27.69 30.17 -4.73
N THR A 952 27.01 30.13 -5.89
CA THR A 952 25.77 30.88 -6.12
C THR A 952 24.57 29.95 -6.27
N GLY A 953 23.47 30.23 -5.54
CA GLY A 953 22.30 29.33 -5.54
C GLY A 953 22.60 27.93 -4.99
N VAL A 954 21.74 26.96 -5.30
CA VAL A 954 22.01 25.53 -4.99
C VAL A 954 22.89 24.94 -6.08
N GLU A 955 24.18 24.76 -5.79
CA GLU A 955 25.21 24.30 -6.75
C GLU A 955 26.27 23.44 -6.06
N ALA A 956 26.58 22.29 -6.67
CA ALA A 956 27.77 21.49 -6.43
C ALA A 956 28.87 21.84 -7.46
N VAL A 957 30.11 22.05 -6.98
CA VAL A 957 31.29 22.29 -7.83
C VAL A 957 32.40 21.33 -7.43
N LEU A 958 32.84 20.50 -8.38
CA LEU A 958 33.97 19.59 -8.25
C LEU A 958 35.25 20.24 -8.77
N PHE A 959 36.32 20.16 -7.97
CA PHE A 959 37.68 20.55 -8.32
C PHE A 959 38.61 19.33 -8.31
N ARG A 960 39.57 19.30 -9.23
CA ARG A 960 40.81 18.53 -9.11
C ARG A 960 41.95 19.46 -8.71
N VAL A 961 42.61 19.12 -7.60
CA VAL A 961 43.71 19.89 -7.02
C VAL A 961 45.04 19.18 -7.32
N GLN A 962 46.06 19.95 -7.71
CA GLN A 962 47.42 19.48 -8.04
C GLN A 962 48.49 20.42 -7.47
#